data_AF-A0A1V5Z1E1-F1
#
_entry.id   AF-A0A1V5Z1E1-F1
#
_cell.length_a   1.000
_cell.length_b   1.000
_cell.length_c   1.000
_cell.angle_alpha   90.00
_cell.angle_beta   90.00
_cell.angle_gamma   90.00
#
_symmetry.space_group_name_H-M   'P 1'
#
loop_
_entity.id
_entity.type
_entity.pdbx_description
1 polymer ?
#
loop_
_entity_poly.entity_id
_entity_poly.type
_entity_poly.pdbx_seq_one_letter_code
_entity_poly.pdbx_strand_id
1 'polypeptide(L)'
;MITALLFCLSLSGAFDISLAPDQPMPFIYVDDPLIIEFSSDTDAEVEGRLLFRAAADGAETECRLDKMLVRGGTEYWYAVHNAPENRGLFYLNAELTVNGEAMQFERRYCRIDRPAALTSLPIYAHCGGEENTCPVVALRNVGINTLRVEANNAALPAIAQRAAAEEVHLLLVVPASGMAETLESIKPVVQSSCEHILRFEVVYDPSKAESARAAELIRETGCPAGISFVVNNAAAFAALLGQNSTLPLRHVSLAGDVWPAASEVRRIRQMAVLQGLEGLNIHVICPAWHPKSQQSYAEFLQRFFEYKAEGAGSLGINAALIADDMGTQEMMAWLNGLSLRCKAGTYVGTLAAKDGKSTMLFRTGASWLAVIFGSEKQSAGLALSVDGSLNLELSDAFGNPLPVPEIKEGKLPLNTGTMPLYLTGDGGVILGDVALQQAARLSSEFLAKKEITDALPPEFSQLVKTIGAEPKGAGCRLRFMELLRYLPGLEEALGFRTLPRQVVVPALMLIVDLARSLAVIEEDRAELFVEPLPDIMSKTEELQSLYLTASSGSSRTRERSDWILSEVRRLLEEAETLEKTGRKIEATAVAQIAYWRAQCLKPASQAETVLDTGPLEPLVLPGEAPAEAATVPVPVELPPVKPEEAVKEQAAPQAETPQKEEAAKADKKAEPEKKEEAKEEKVERNAAGDIVYSVKKGDNPYLIAQKYGVSLDDLLKWNKLTKKSRLSIGQKLIIKKK
;
A
#
# COMPACT_ATOMS: atom_id res chain seq x y z
N MET A 1 -24.70 35.39 16.83
CA MET A 1 -24.48 36.83 16.63
C MET A 1 -24.03 37.44 17.95
N ILE A 2 -22.72 37.54 18.17
CA ILE A 2 -22.15 38.43 19.19
C ILE A 2 -21.15 39.30 18.44
N THR A 3 -21.59 40.52 18.17
CA THR A 3 -20.84 41.63 17.58
C THR A 3 -19.83 42.12 18.62
N ALA A 4 -18.55 41.85 18.41
CA ALA A 4 -17.49 42.55 19.12
C ALA A 4 -17.12 43.80 18.31
N LEU A 5 -17.62 44.96 18.77
CA LEU A 5 -17.23 46.28 18.32
C LEU A 5 -15.73 46.47 18.65
N LEU A 6 -14.86 46.49 17.64
CA LEU A 6 -13.50 47.00 17.79
C LEU A 6 -13.56 48.53 17.80
N PHE A 7 -13.07 49.13 18.88
CA PHE A 7 -12.85 50.57 19.01
C PHE A 7 -11.68 50.97 18.09
N CYS A 8 -11.96 51.71 17.02
CA CYS A 8 -10.93 52.36 16.20
C CYS A 8 -10.28 53.50 17.00
N LEU A 9 -9.19 53.18 17.70
CA LEU A 9 -8.11 54.14 17.94
C LEU A 9 -7.23 54.13 16.70
N SER A 10 -7.00 55.31 16.11
CA SER A 10 -6.19 55.51 14.92
C SER A 10 -4.77 54.99 15.14
N LEU A 11 -4.46 53.80 14.62
CA LEU A 11 -3.10 53.28 14.53
C LEU A 11 -2.37 53.93 13.37
N SER A 12 -1.17 54.41 13.67
CA SER A 12 -0.12 54.78 12.74
C SER A 12 0.30 53.57 11.89
N GLY A 13 -0.04 53.55 10.61
CA GLY A 13 0.40 52.59 9.58
C GLY A 13 -0.06 51.14 9.83
N ALA A 14 -0.71 50.49 8.86
CA ALA A 14 -0.94 49.05 8.97
C ALA A 14 0.40 48.32 8.97
N PHE A 15 0.62 47.43 9.93
CA PHE A 15 1.75 46.51 9.98
C PHE A 15 1.19 45.09 9.99
N ASP A 16 1.70 44.22 9.13
CA ASP A 16 1.27 42.83 9.04
C ASP A 16 2.46 41.89 8.85
N ILE A 17 2.24 40.61 9.17
CA ILE A 17 3.21 39.54 8.92
C ILE A 17 2.56 38.40 8.15
N SER A 18 3.30 37.80 7.22
CA SER A 18 2.89 36.61 6.49
C SER A 18 4.02 35.57 6.47
N LEU A 19 3.69 34.34 6.11
CA LEU A 19 4.68 33.28 5.90
C LEU A 19 5.00 33.22 4.42
N ALA A 20 6.27 33.44 4.09
CA ALA A 20 6.78 33.51 2.73
C ALA A 20 7.42 32.18 2.29
N PRO A 21 7.49 31.91 0.97
CA PRO A 21 7.01 32.77 -0.11
C PRO A 21 5.51 32.58 -0.41
N ASP A 22 4.99 33.48 -1.24
CA ASP A 22 3.67 33.56 -1.87
C ASP A 22 3.23 32.21 -2.51
N GLN A 23 2.92 31.23 -1.67
CA GLN A 23 2.40 29.93 -2.05
C GLN A 23 0.87 29.99 -2.00
N PRO A 24 0.16 29.32 -2.91
CA PRO A 24 -1.30 29.28 -2.91
C PRO A 24 -1.90 28.70 -1.61
N MET A 25 -1.07 28.08 -0.76
CA MET A 25 -1.40 27.50 0.53
C MET A 25 -0.24 27.71 1.52
N PRO A 26 -0.50 27.94 2.83
CA PRO A 26 0.53 28.14 3.84
C PRO A 26 1.22 26.83 4.26
N PHE A 27 1.93 26.20 3.34
CA PHE A 27 2.85 25.11 3.66
C PHE A 27 4.28 25.47 3.24
N ILE A 28 5.25 24.85 3.90
CA ILE A 28 6.67 25.08 3.69
C ILE A 28 7.35 23.74 3.53
N TYR A 29 8.24 23.61 2.55
CA TYR A 29 8.95 22.36 2.37
C TYR A 29 9.98 22.15 3.47
N VAL A 30 10.15 20.91 3.92
CA VAL A 30 11.09 20.56 4.99
C VAL A 30 12.53 21.00 4.65
N ASP A 31 12.92 20.97 3.39
CA ASP A 31 14.23 21.40 2.89
C ASP A 31 14.37 22.92 2.69
N ASP A 32 13.27 23.68 2.77
CA ASP A 32 13.29 25.14 2.63
C ASP A 32 13.42 25.84 3.99
N PRO A 33 14.13 26.99 4.05
CA PRO A 33 14.13 27.82 5.24
C PRO A 33 12.73 28.39 5.48
N LEU A 34 12.36 28.53 6.76
CA LEU A 34 11.16 29.26 7.15
C LEU A 34 11.42 30.76 6.95
N ILE A 35 10.64 31.40 6.08
CA ILE A 35 10.74 32.84 5.83
C ILE A 35 9.47 33.52 6.35
N ILE A 36 9.64 34.57 7.15
CA ILE A 36 8.56 35.46 7.56
C ILE A 36 8.70 36.74 6.72
N GLU A 37 7.60 37.14 6.13
CA GLU A 37 7.49 38.43 5.46
C GLU A 37 6.82 39.42 6.40
N PHE A 38 7.42 40.60 6.50
CA PHE A 38 6.91 41.74 7.24
C PHE A 38 6.52 42.83 6.25
N SER A 39 5.31 43.37 6.37
CA SER A 39 4.82 44.46 5.54
C SER A 39 4.33 45.61 6.42
N SER A 40 4.59 46.84 5.98
CA SER A 40 4.07 48.02 6.66
C SER A 40 3.80 49.17 5.69
N ASP A 41 2.79 49.97 5.98
CA ASP A 41 2.49 51.20 5.23
C ASP A 41 3.55 52.29 5.45
N THR A 42 4.26 52.25 6.58
CA THR A 42 5.24 53.26 7.01
C THR A 42 6.51 52.60 7.52
N ASP A 43 7.62 53.35 7.58
CA ASP A 43 8.85 52.83 8.19
C ASP A 43 8.57 52.39 9.64
N ALA A 44 8.92 51.14 9.94
CA ALA A 44 8.63 50.49 11.22
C ALA A 44 9.88 49.81 11.77
N GLU A 45 10.24 50.15 13.01
CA GLU A 45 11.28 49.46 13.75
C GLU A 45 10.66 48.30 14.53
N VAL A 46 11.17 47.09 14.30
CA VAL A 46 10.57 45.83 14.77
C VAL A 46 11.60 45.03 15.54
N GLU A 47 11.24 44.58 16.74
CA GLU A 47 12.00 43.62 17.53
C GLU A 47 11.03 42.71 18.31
N GLY A 48 11.46 41.53 18.75
CA GLY A 48 10.57 40.68 19.55
C GLY A 48 10.96 39.21 19.59
N ARG A 49 9.97 38.35 19.75
CA ARG A 49 10.15 36.89 19.76
C ARG A 49 9.09 36.19 18.94
N LEU A 50 9.49 35.06 18.36
CA LEU A 50 8.68 34.18 17.54
C LEU A 50 8.59 32.84 18.26
N LEU A 51 7.38 32.43 18.64
CA LEU A 51 7.11 31.17 19.31
C LEU A 51 6.44 30.21 18.34
N PHE A 52 7.14 29.13 17.99
CA PHE A 52 6.61 28.05 17.15
C PHE A 52 6.13 26.90 18.04
N ARG A 53 4.85 26.56 17.95
CA ARG A 53 4.26 25.45 18.69
C ARG A 53 3.79 24.36 17.75
N ALA A 54 4.30 23.14 17.92
CA ALA A 54 3.83 21.98 17.19
C ALA A 54 2.43 21.56 17.66
N ALA A 55 1.51 21.27 16.73
CA ALA A 55 0.15 20.86 17.05
C ALA A 55 0.07 19.47 17.71
N ALA A 56 1.01 18.58 17.36
CA ALA A 56 0.95 17.16 17.72
C ALA A 56 1.29 16.87 19.18
N ASP A 57 2.34 17.49 19.70
CA ASP A 57 2.89 17.25 21.04
C ASP A 57 3.00 18.52 21.89
N GLY A 58 2.71 19.69 21.30
CA GLY A 58 2.85 20.97 21.96
C GLY A 58 4.29 21.43 22.15
N ALA A 59 5.28 20.79 21.49
CA ALA A 59 6.67 21.22 21.57
C ALA A 59 6.82 22.66 21.09
N GLU A 60 7.54 23.47 21.86
CA GLU A 60 7.75 24.89 21.58
C GLU A 60 9.20 25.17 21.20
N THR A 61 9.38 25.98 20.17
CA THR A 61 10.69 26.51 19.74
C THR A 61 10.59 28.03 19.70
N GLU A 62 11.44 28.70 20.46
CA GLU A 62 11.49 30.16 20.52
C GLU A 62 12.67 30.69 19.68
N CYS A 63 12.40 31.68 18.84
CA CYS A 63 13.40 32.41 18.06
C CYS A 63 13.33 33.90 18.41
N ARG A 64 14.47 34.50 18.76
CA ARG A 64 14.55 35.94 19.05
C ARG A 64 14.73 36.72 17.76
N LEU A 65 13.94 37.78 17.60
CA LEU A 65 14.02 38.71 16.49
C LEU A 65 14.78 39.95 16.95
N ASP A 66 16.01 40.10 16.46
CA ASP A 66 16.80 41.30 16.70
C ASP A 66 16.17 42.51 16.02
N LYS A 67 16.43 43.69 16.59
CA LYS A 67 15.91 44.96 16.12
C LYS A 67 16.27 45.21 14.66
N MET A 68 15.25 45.39 13.83
CA MET A 68 15.37 45.61 12.39
C MET A 68 14.42 46.71 11.91
N LEU A 69 14.70 47.28 10.73
CA LEU A 69 13.90 48.33 10.13
C LEU A 69 13.16 47.79 8.90
N VAL A 70 11.84 47.75 8.97
CA VAL A 70 10.93 47.43 7.85
C VAL A 70 10.57 48.76 7.17
N ARG A 71 10.86 48.88 5.88
CA ARG A 71 10.59 50.11 5.12
C ARG A 71 9.15 50.14 4.64
N GLY A 72 8.50 51.30 4.76
CA GLY A 72 7.11 51.49 4.35
C GLY A 72 6.91 51.24 2.86
N GLY A 73 5.86 50.49 2.51
CA GLY A 73 5.50 50.16 1.13
C GLY A 73 6.38 49.09 0.46
N THR A 74 7.24 48.41 1.22
CA THR A 74 8.05 47.28 0.73
C THR A 74 7.97 46.09 1.68
N GLU A 75 7.94 44.88 1.11
CA GLU A 75 8.00 43.64 1.86
C GLU A 75 9.43 43.38 2.34
N TYR A 76 9.58 43.04 3.63
CA TYR A 76 10.86 42.65 4.21
C TYR A 76 10.84 41.16 4.55
N TRP A 77 11.75 40.38 3.97
CA TRP A 77 11.82 38.94 4.18
C TRP A 77 12.90 38.59 5.21
N TYR A 78 12.51 37.85 6.24
CA TYR A 78 13.38 37.39 7.31
C TYR A 78 13.42 35.86 7.33
N ALA A 79 14.60 35.28 7.09
CA ALA A 79 14.82 33.85 7.26
C ALA A 79 14.96 33.55 8.76
N VAL A 80 14.05 32.73 9.29
CA VAL A 80 14.05 32.34 10.70
C VAL A 80 15.13 31.28 10.92
N HIS A 81 16.16 31.64 11.66
CA HIS A 81 17.19 30.70 12.10
C HIS A 81 16.65 29.81 13.24
N ASN A 82 16.93 28.50 13.19
CA ASN A 82 16.45 27.49 14.16
C ASN A 82 14.93 27.29 14.22
N ALA A 83 14.23 27.53 13.11
CA ALA A 83 12.84 27.12 12.98
C ALA A 83 12.70 25.58 13.08
N PRO A 84 11.54 25.05 13.53
CA PRO A 84 11.29 23.61 13.52
C PRO A 84 11.47 23.03 12.11
N GLU A 85 12.22 21.92 11.98
CA GLU A 85 12.48 21.24 10.70
C GLU A 85 11.57 20.02 10.51
N ASN A 86 10.89 19.56 11.55
CA ASN A 86 10.02 18.38 11.51
C ASN A 86 8.77 18.63 10.66
N ARG A 87 8.23 17.56 10.06
CA ARG A 87 6.92 17.56 9.43
C ARG A 87 5.83 17.69 10.48
N GLY A 88 4.78 18.42 10.15
CA GLY A 88 3.64 18.64 11.04
C GLY A 88 2.94 19.97 10.81
N LEU A 89 1.87 20.20 11.57
CA LEU A 89 1.20 21.49 11.68
C LEU A 89 1.83 22.30 12.81
N PHE A 90 2.08 23.58 12.55
CA PHE A 90 2.67 24.52 13.49
C PHE A 90 1.82 25.78 13.62
N TYR A 91 1.79 26.31 14.85
CA TYR A 91 1.28 27.63 15.18
C TYR A 91 2.46 28.56 15.47
N LEU A 92 2.58 29.63 14.69
CA LEU A 92 3.49 30.74 14.96
C LEU A 92 2.74 31.81 15.74
N ASN A 93 3.15 32.04 16.97
CA ASN A 93 2.76 33.20 17.77
C ASN A 93 3.93 34.20 17.78
N ALA A 94 3.79 35.31 17.08
CA ALA A 94 4.77 36.38 17.07
C ALA A 94 4.37 37.46 18.09
N GLU A 95 5.24 37.71 19.06
CA GLU A 95 5.11 38.80 20.03
C GLU A 95 6.15 39.87 19.70
N LEU A 96 5.70 40.95 19.08
CA LEU A 96 6.55 41.98 18.47
C LEU A 96 6.36 43.32 19.15
N THR A 97 7.42 44.12 19.19
CA THR A 97 7.39 45.55 19.49
C THR A 97 7.64 46.29 18.20
N VAL A 98 6.63 47.02 17.70
CA VAL A 98 6.66 47.77 16.45
C VAL A 98 6.58 49.25 16.79
N ASN A 99 7.63 50.02 16.50
CA ASN A 99 7.74 51.44 16.86
C ASN A 99 7.48 51.73 18.36
N GLY A 100 7.80 50.77 19.24
CA GLY A 100 7.57 50.86 20.69
C GLY A 100 6.20 50.36 21.17
N GLU A 101 5.29 49.98 20.26
CA GLU A 101 3.99 49.40 20.59
C GLU A 101 4.02 47.87 20.51
N ALA A 102 3.44 47.19 21.51
CA ALA A 102 3.37 45.73 21.53
C ALA A 102 2.24 45.24 20.59
N MET A 103 2.56 44.30 19.71
CA MET A 103 1.65 43.66 18.77
C MET A 103 1.79 42.14 18.84
N GLN A 104 0.68 41.43 18.58
CA GLN A 104 0.65 39.97 18.56
C GLN A 104 0.02 39.47 17.26
N PHE A 105 0.65 38.46 16.66
CA PHE A 105 0.18 37.83 15.44
C PHE A 105 0.20 36.32 15.59
N GLU A 106 -0.85 35.67 15.07
CA GLU A 106 -0.93 34.21 14.99
C GLU A 106 -0.97 33.79 13.52
N ARG A 107 -0.15 32.81 13.15
CA ARG A 107 -0.14 32.20 11.81
C ARG A 107 -0.08 30.68 11.94
N ARG A 108 -0.77 29.98 11.04
CA ARG A 108 -0.73 28.51 10.95
C ARG A 108 -0.06 28.08 9.67
N TYR A 109 0.77 27.04 9.73
CA TYR A 109 1.39 26.45 8.55
C TYR A 109 1.74 24.98 8.73
N CYS A 110 1.84 24.26 7.61
CA CYS A 110 2.35 22.88 7.61
C CYS A 110 3.78 22.82 7.10
N ARG A 111 4.62 21.98 7.70
CA ARG A 111 5.87 21.52 7.06
C ARG A 111 5.66 20.15 6.43
N ILE A 112 5.99 20.04 5.15
CA ILE A 112 5.77 18.82 4.34
C ILE A 112 6.95 18.56 3.40
N ASP A 113 7.06 17.35 2.86
CA ASP A 113 7.99 17.08 1.75
C ASP A 113 7.45 17.55 0.41
N ARG A 114 8.37 17.74 -0.54
CA ARG A 114 8.04 18.02 -1.93
C ARG A 114 7.30 16.86 -2.60
N PRO A 115 6.38 17.13 -3.54
CA PRO A 115 5.59 16.09 -4.21
C PRO A 115 6.46 15.05 -4.93
N ALA A 116 7.61 15.46 -5.46
CA ALA A 116 8.56 14.57 -6.14
C ALA A 116 9.13 13.46 -5.24
N ALA A 117 9.11 13.64 -3.92
CA ALA A 117 9.53 12.63 -2.95
C ALA A 117 8.39 11.67 -2.55
N LEU A 118 7.15 11.96 -2.93
CA LEU A 118 5.97 11.24 -2.47
C LEU A 118 5.58 10.11 -3.43
N THR A 119 5.01 9.06 -2.85
CA THR A 119 4.32 8.03 -3.63
C THR A 119 2.84 8.36 -3.75
N SER A 120 2.21 7.96 -4.86
CA SER A 120 0.76 8.14 -5.03
C SER A 120 0.02 7.37 -3.95
N LEU A 121 -0.81 8.07 -3.18
CA LEU A 121 -1.64 7.42 -2.19
C LEU A 121 -2.82 6.72 -2.88
N PRO A 122 -3.27 5.56 -2.39
CA PRO A 122 -4.54 4.96 -2.79
C PRO A 122 -5.69 5.74 -2.12
N ILE A 123 -5.71 7.05 -2.28
CA ILE A 123 -6.69 7.98 -1.70
C ILE A 123 -7.15 8.93 -2.81
N TYR A 124 -8.46 9.17 -2.88
CA TYR A 124 -9.03 10.25 -3.68
C TYR A 124 -9.77 11.23 -2.79
N ALA A 125 -9.86 12.48 -3.25
CA ALA A 125 -10.52 13.55 -2.51
C ALA A 125 -11.88 13.88 -3.15
N HIS A 126 -12.90 13.96 -2.33
CA HIS A 126 -14.23 14.40 -2.73
C HIS A 126 -14.34 15.92 -2.63
N CYS A 127 -14.55 16.57 -3.78
CA CYS A 127 -14.83 18.00 -3.87
C CYS A 127 -16.34 18.22 -4.06
N GLY A 128 -17.01 18.63 -2.98
CA GLY A 128 -18.45 18.91 -2.97
C GLY A 128 -18.83 20.40 -3.11
N GLY A 129 -17.86 21.31 -3.11
CA GLY A 129 -18.08 22.77 -3.09
C GLY A 129 -17.92 23.46 -4.45
N GLU A 130 -17.88 24.80 -4.42
CA GLU A 130 -17.58 25.67 -5.56
C GLU A 130 -16.12 25.50 -6.04
N GLU A 131 -15.78 25.95 -7.25
CA GLU A 131 -14.43 25.85 -7.82
C GLU A 131 -13.33 26.35 -6.87
N ASN A 132 -13.54 27.52 -6.27
CA ASN A 132 -12.57 28.17 -5.37
C ASN A 132 -12.31 27.38 -4.06
N THR A 133 -13.14 26.39 -3.75
CA THR A 133 -13.05 25.61 -2.51
C THR A 133 -12.41 24.24 -2.72
N CYS A 134 -12.17 23.81 -3.96
CA CYS A 134 -11.51 22.53 -4.23
C CYS A 134 -9.99 22.74 -4.30
N PRO A 135 -9.21 22.27 -3.31
CA PRO A 135 -7.80 22.62 -3.20
C PRO A 135 -6.91 21.72 -4.08
N VAL A 136 -7.16 21.69 -5.40
CA VAL A 136 -6.54 20.75 -6.37
C VAL A 136 -5.02 20.70 -6.25
N VAL A 137 -4.36 21.86 -6.18
CA VAL A 137 -2.90 21.96 -6.03
C VAL A 137 -2.43 21.34 -4.70
N ALA A 138 -3.15 21.58 -3.61
CA ALA A 138 -2.83 21.03 -2.31
C ALA A 138 -2.96 19.51 -2.26
N LEU A 139 -4.00 18.96 -2.90
CA LEU A 139 -4.23 17.53 -3.02
C LEU A 139 -3.07 16.86 -3.76
N ARG A 140 -2.68 17.43 -4.90
CA ARG A 140 -1.53 16.96 -5.69
C ARG A 140 -0.26 16.98 -4.85
N ASN A 141 -0.08 18.03 -4.03
CA ASN A 141 1.10 18.19 -3.19
C ASN A 141 1.21 17.18 -2.03
N VAL A 142 0.14 16.46 -1.70
CA VAL A 142 0.16 15.36 -0.72
C VAL A 142 0.03 13.97 -1.37
N GLY A 143 0.26 13.87 -2.69
CA GLY A 143 0.22 12.60 -3.42
C GLY A 143 -1.19 12.10 -3.74
N ILE A 144 -2.22 12.95 -3.64
CA ILE A 144 -3.58 12.66 -4.10
C ILE A 144 -3.74 13.19 -5.52
N ASN A 145 -3.87 12.28 -6.48
CA ASN A 145 -3.99 12.58 -7.91
C ASN A 145 -5.38 12.29 -8.48
N THR A 146 -6.37 12.07 -7.62
CA THR A 146 -7.73 11.69 -8.04
C THR A 146 -8.77 12.50 -7.27
N LEU A 147 -9.70 13.10 -8.01
CA LEU A 147 -10.79 13.93 -7.53
C LEU A 147 -12.15 13.28 -7.81
N ARG A 148 -13.01 13.27 -6.81
CA ARG A 148 -14.39 12.79 -6.90
C ARG A 148 -15.36 13.96 -6.86
N VAL A 149 -16.13 14.14 -7.93
CA VAL A 149 -17.04 15.29 -8.10
C VAL A 149 -18.43 14.80 -8.51
N GLU A 150 -19.46 15.40 -7.93
CA GLU A 150 -20.85 15.14 -8.34
C GLU A 150 -21.09 15.65 -9.77
N ALA A 151 -21.68 14.83 -10.64
CA ALA A 151 -21.89 15.16 -12.04
C ALA A 151 -22.83 16.37 -12.22
N ASN A 152 -23.75 16.59 -11.29
CA ASN A 152 -24.64 17.75 -11.29
C ASN A 152 -24.04 19.00 -10.61
N ASN A 153 -22.77 18.97 -10.20
CA ASN A 153 -22.11 20.14 -9.62
C ASN A 153 -21.96 21.23 -10.68
N ALA A 154 -22.50 22.43 -10.41
CA ALA A 154 -22.43 23.57 -11.32
C ALA A 154 -20.98 24.01 -11.62
N ALA A 155 -20.03 23.76 -10.71
CA ALA A 155 -18.61 24.06 -10.88
C ALA A 155 -17.84 22.96 -11.62
N LEU A 156 -18.47 21.86 -12.02
CA LEU A 156 -17.81 20.72 -12.67
C LEU A 156 -16.95 21.12 -13.89
N PRO A 157 -17.40 21.99 -14.83
CA PRO A 157 -16.57 22.35 -15.98
C PRO A 157 -15.24 22.99 -15.59
N ALA A 158 -15.27 23.87 -14.59
CA ALA A 158 -14.09 24.59 -14.14
C ALA A 158 -13.16 23.71 -13.29
N ILE A 159 -13.74 22.88 -12.41
CA ILE A 159 -13.00 21.85 -11.67
C ILE A 159 -12.31 20.89 -12.66
N ALA A 160 -13.00 20.45 -13.72
CA ALA A 160 -12.44 19.55 -14.72
C ALA A 160 -11.28 20.19 -15.49
N GLN A 161 -11.43 21.46 -15.90
CA GLN A 161 -10.36 22.21 -16.55
C GLN A 161 -9.14 22.34 -15.64
N ARG A 162 -9.34 22.64 -14.35
CA ARG A 162 -8.24 22.74 -13.38
C ARG A 162 -7.59 21.39 -13.11
N ALA A 163 -8.38 20.32 -12.98
CA ALA A 163 -7.88 18.97 -12.80
C ALA A 163 -7.00 18.55 -13.99
N ALA A 164 -7.43 18.80 -15.22
CA ALA A 164 -6.62 18.55 -16.42
C ALA A 164 -5.30 19.33 -16.41
N ALA A 165 -5.33 20.63 -16.05
CA ALA A 165 -4.13 21.47 -15.97
C ALA A 165 -3.10 20.99 -14.92
N GLU A 166 -3.58 20.33 -13.87
CA GLU A 166 -2.75 19.80 -12.77
C GLU A 166 -2.45 18.30 -12.90
N GLU A 167 -2.85 17.67 -14.01
CA GLU A 167 -2.72 16.22 -14.25
C GLU A 167 -3.41 15.35 -13.18
N VAL A 168 -4.56 15.82 -12.69
CA VAL A 168 -5.39 15.14 -11.69
C VAL A 168 -6.57 14.45 -12.37
N HIS A 169 -6.80 13.20 -12.00
CA HIS A 169 -7.87 12.37 -12.54
C HIS A 169 -9.23 12.68 -11.92
N LEU A 170 -10.32 12.35 -12.64
CA LEU A 170 -11.70 12.56 -12.22
C LEU A 170 -12.45 11.24 -12.01
N LEU A 171 -13.23 11.19 -10.93
CA LEU A 171 -14.30 10.25 -10.66
C LEU A 171 -15.62 11.03 -10.67
N LEU A 172 -16.50 10.73 -11.62
CA LEU A 172 -17.77 11.46 -11.78
C LEU A 172 -18.90 10.69 -11.14
N VAL A 173 -19.56 11.30 -10.16
CA VAL A 173 -20.66 10.66 -9.43
C VAL A 173 -21.97 10.96 -10.14
N VAL A 174 -22.63 9.91 -10.57
CA VAL A 174 -23.89 10.00 -11.31
C VAL A 174 -25.04 9.67 -10.34
N PRO A 175 -26.00 10.60 -10.13
CA PRO A 175 -27.08 10.38 -9.19
C PRO A 175 -28.04 9.29 -9.67
N ALA A 176 -28.75 8.69 -8.73
CA ALA A 176 -29.73 7.64 -9.03
C ALA A 176 -31.00 8.14 -9.74
N SER A 177 -31.26 9.45 -9.69
CA SER A 177 -32.44 10.10 -10.30
C SER A 177 -31.99 11.17 -11.28
N GLY A 178 -32.66 11.26 -12.44
CA GLY A 178 -32.31 12.23 -13.48
C GLY A 178 -30.97 11.90 -14.15
N MET A 179 -30.64 10.60 -14.27
CA MET A 179 -29.34 10.14 -14.75
C MET A 179 -29.11 10.54 -16.20
N ALA A 180 -30.10 10.29 -17.07
CA ALA A 180 -30.00 10.62 -18.49
C ALA A 180 -29.84 12.13 -18.71
N GLU A 181 -30.61 12.95 -17.99
CA GLU A 181 -30.51 14.41 -18.03
C GLU A 181 -29.14 14.89 -17.52
N THR A 182 -28.66 14.30 -16.43
CA THR A 182 -27.34 14.63 -15.87
C THR A 182 -26.24 14.31 -16.89
N LEU A 183 -26.23 13.10 -17.45
CA LEU A 183 -25.22 12.66 -18.43
C LEU A 183 -25.24 13.49 -19.72
N GLU A 184 -26.42 13.86 -20.22
CA GLU A 184 -26.51 14.73 -21.40
C GLU A 184 -26.00 16.14 -21.10
N SER A 185 -26.28 16.68 -19.90
CA SER A 185 -25.81 18.02 -19.52
C SER A 185 -24.28 18.09 -19.34
N ILE A 186 -23.63 17.03 -18.87
CA ILE A 186 -22.16 16.99 -18.69
C ILE A 186 -21.40 16.50 -19.92
N LYS A 187 -22.10 16.09 -21.00
CA LYS A 187 -21.49 15.56 -22.23
C LYS A 187 -20.35 16.42 -22.80
N PRO A 188 -20.43 17.77 -22.81
CA PRO A 188 -19.31 18.59 -23.25
C PRO A 188 -18.05 18.43 -22.37
N VAL A 189 -18.22 18.34 -21.05
CA VAL A 189 -17.12 18.12 -20.10
C VAL A 189 -16.54 16.72 -20.26
N VAL A 190 -17.40 15.71 -20.43
CA VAL A 190 -16.96 14.33 -20.67
C VAL A 190 -16.14 14.26 -21.95
N GLN A 191 -16.59 14.89 -23.05
CA GLN A 191 -15.86 14.89 -24.32
C GLN A 191 -14.52 15.63 -24.24
N SER A 192 -14.46 16.76 -23.53
CA SER A 192 -13.23 17.54 -23.42
C SER A 192 -12.21 16.95 -22.45
N SER A 193 -12.66 16.17 -21.46
CA SER A 193 -11.83 15.69 -20.34
C SER A 193 -11.76 14.16 -20.24
N CYS A 194 -12.21 13.42 -21.26
CA CYS A 194 -12.36 11.97 -21.19
C CYS A 194 -11.06 11.23 -20.81
N GLU A 195 -9.90 11.71 -21.28
CA GLU A 195 -8.60 11.11 -20.94
C GLU A 195 -8.25 11.22 -19.45
N HIS A 196 -8.85 12.17 -18.74
CA HIS A 196 -8.67 12.38 -17.30
C HIS A 196 -9.75 11.70 -16.45
N ILE A 197 -10.86 11.23 -17.05
CA ILE A 197 -11.93 10.54 -16.33
C ILE A 197 -11.55 9.07 -16.16
N LEU A 198 -11.25 8.67 -14.91
CA LEU A 198 -10.95 7.28 -14.60
C LEU A 198 -12.21 6.42 -14.56
N ARG A 199 -13.30 6.97 -14.01
CA ARG A 199 -14.50 6.20 -13.73
C ARG A 199 -15.74 7.04 -13.47
N PHE A 200 -16.90 6.49 -13.84
CA PHE A 200 -18.21 6.93 -13.40
C PHE A 200 -18.67 6.13 -12.17
N GLU A 201 -19.07 6.81 -11.10
CA GLU A 201 -19.63 6.21 -9.90
C GLU A 201 -21.14 6.39 -9.88
N VAL A 202 -21.89 5.32 -10.11
CA VAL A 202 -23.35 5.34 -10.16
C VAL A 202 -23.90 5.12 -8.77
N VAL A 203 -24.64 6.09 -8.23
CA VAL A 203 -25.42 5.89 -7.01
C VAL A 203 -26.55 4.92 -7.34
N TYR A 204 -26.49 3.71 -6.77
CA TYR A 204 -27.46 2.67 -7.09
C TYR A 204 -28.70 2.77 -6.20
N ASP A 205 -29.86 2.93 -6.83
CA ASP A 205 -31.17 2.81 -6.18
C ASP A 205 -32.00 1.76 -6.94
N PRO A 206 -32.33 0.61 -6.31
CA PRO A 206 -33.10 -0.45 -6.96
C PRO A 206 -34.56 -0.05 -7.26
N SER A 207 -35.06 1.03 -6.66
CA SER A 207 -36.41 1.55 -6.95
C SER A 207 -36.48 2.35 -8.26
N LYS A 208 -35.32 2.71 -8.82
CA LYS A 208 -35.22 3.58 -10.01
C LYS A 208 -34.91 2.75 -11.25
N ALA A 209 -35.79 2.83 -12.25
CA ALA A 209 -35.62 2.10 -13.51
C ALA A 209 -34.34 2.51 -14.28
N GLU A 210 -33.91 3.77 -14.14
CA GLU A 210 -32.68 4.28 -14.77
C GLU A 210 -31.41 3.59 -14.25
N SER A 211 -31.39 3.17 -12.98
CA SER A 211 -30.26 2.44 -12.38
C SER A 211 -29.91 1.16 -13.15
N ALA A 212 -30.91 0.47 -13.72
CA ALA A 212 -30.71 -0.74 -14.51
C ALA A 212 -30.08 -0.47 -15.89
N ARG A 213 -30.24 0.75 -16.42
CA ARG A 213 -29.70 1.18 -17.71
C ARG A 213 -28.43 2.03 -17.58
N ALA A 214 -27.91 2.23 -16.37
CA ALA A 214 -26.78 3.12 -16.11
C ALA A 214 -25.55 2.82 -16.99
N ALA A 215 -25.20 1.54 -17.15
CA ALA A 215 -24.08 1.14 -17.98
C ALA A 215 -24.29 1.41 -19.48
N GLU A 216 -25.55 1.37 -19.96
CA GLU A 216 -25.89 1.74 -21.34
C GLU A 216 -25.74 3.25 -21.53
N LEU A 217 -26.36 4.04 -20.65
CA LEU A 217 -26.35 5.50 -20.70
C LEU A 217 -24.93 6.08 -20.59
N ILE A 218 -24.08 5.52 -19.74
CA ILE A 218 -22.67 5.96 -19.64
C ILE A 218 -21.91 5.65 -20.93
N ARG A 219 -22.15 4.50 -21.58
CA ARG A 219 -21.51 4.17 -22.86
C ARG A 219 -21.91 5.13 -23.99
N GLU A 220 -23.14 5.64 -23.97
CA GLU A 220 -23.61 6.64 -24.94
C GLU A 220 -22.85 7.97 -24.85
N THR A 221 -22.16 8.25 -23.74
CA THR A 221 -21.29 9.42 -23.63
C THR A 221 -20.04 9.33 -24.51
N GLY A 222 -19.67 8.12 -24.96
CA GLY A 222 -18.49 7.86 -25.78
C GLY A 222 -17.17 7.79 -25.01
N CYS A 223 -17.18 7.91 -23.68
CA CYS A 223 -15.96 7.80 -22.87
C CYS A 223 -15.71 6.34 -22.41
N PRO A 224 -14.50 5.77 -22.60
CA PRO A 224 -14.20 4.38 -22.27
C PRO A 224 -13.90 4.15 -20.78
N ALA A 225 -14.13 5.16 -19.92
CA ALA A 225 -13.88 5.11 -18.50
C ALA A 225 -14.64 3.97 -17.81
N GLY A 226 -14.09 3.48 -16.69
CA GLY A 226 -14.72 2.41 -15.93
C GLY A 226 -16.07 2.82 -15.32
N ILE A 227 -16.79 1.84 -14.77
CA ILE A 227 -18.02 2.07 -14.00
C ILE A 227 -17.88 1.42 -12.63
N SER A 228 -18.21 2.15 -11.57
CA SER A 228 -18.41 1.63 -10.21
C SER A 228 -19.85 1.89 -9.79
N PHE A 229 -20.42 1.00 -8.99
CA PHE A 229 -21.69 1.24 -8.33
C PHE A 229 -21.44 1.55 -6.85
N VAL A 230 -22.10 2.60 -6.37
CA VAL A 230 -22.05 3.00 -4.97
C VAL A 230 -23.08 2.18 -4.20
N VAL A 231 -22.61 1.48 -3.18
CA VAL A 231 -23.42 0.66 -2.26
C VAL A 231 -23.08 1.06 -0.83
N ASN A 232 -24.01 0.84 0.09
CA ASN A 232 -23.90 1.26 1.48
C ASN A 232 -23.54 0.13 2.45
N ASN A 233 -23.68 -1.13 2.03
CA ASN A 233 -23.26 -2.31 2.78
C ASN A 233 -23.22 -3.55 1.86
N ALA A 234 -22.76 -4.68 2.39
CA ALA A 234 -22.71 -5.95 1.69
C ALA A 234 -24.09 -6.47 1.25
N ALA A 235 -25.16 -6.16 1.99
CA ALA A 235 -26.52 -6.58 1.62
C ALA A 235 -27.03 -5.81 0.38
N ALA A 236 -26.76 -4.50 0.29
CA ALA A 236 -27.06 -3.68 -0.88
C ALA A 236 -26.25 -4.15 -2.11
N PHE A 237 -24.99 -4.51 -1.91
CA PHE A 237 -24.18 -5.14 -2.95
C PHE A 237 -24.79 -6.48 -3.43
N ALA A 238 -25.28 -7.31 -2.52
CA ALA A 238 -25.98 -8.54 -2.86
C ALA A 238 -27.22 -8.28 -3.74
N ALA A 239 -28.02 -7.28 -3.34
CA ALA A 239 -29.21 -6.90 -4.09
C ALA A 239 -28.87 -6.40 -5.50
N LEU A 240 -27.80 -5.61 -5.64
CA LEU A 240 -27.28 -5.16 -6.93
C LEU A 240 -26.95 -6.34 -7.84
N LEU A 241 -26.20 -7.33 -7.34
CA LEU A 241 -25.83 -8.52 -8.12
C LEU A 241 -27.05 -9.39 -8.47
N GLY A 242 -28.01 -9.51 -7.56
CA GLY A 242 -29.25 -10.28 -7.79
C GLY A 242 -30.13 -9.68 -8.90
N GLN A 243 -30.22 -8.36 -8.98
CA GLN A 243 -31.02 -7.68 -10.01
C GLN A 243 -30.28 -7.56 -11.35
N ASN A 244 -28.94 -7.53 -11.32
CA ASN A 244 -28.12 -7.25 -12.50
C ASN A 244 -27.01 -8.30 -12.69
N SER A 245 -27.40 -9.57 -12.81
CA SER A 245 -26.50 -10.73 -12.92
C SER A 245 -25.54 -10.76 -14.11
N THR A 246 -25.60 -9.76 -15.00
CA THR A 246 -24.77 -9.66 -16.22
C THR A 246 -23.89 -8.41 -16.26
N LEU A 247 -23.86 -7.61 -15.18
CA LEU A 247 -22.97 -6.45 -15.11
C LEU A 247 -21.50 -6.91 -15.05
N PRO A 248 -20.64 -6.48 -16.00
CA PRO A 248 -19.21 -6.74 -15.94
C PRO A 248 -18.57 -5.79 -14.90
N LEU A 249 -18.83 -6.08 -13.63
CA LEU A 249 -18.47 -5.20 -12.51
C LEU A 249 -17.00 -5.40 -12.12
N ARG A 250 -16.18 -4.36 -12.34
CA ARG A 250 -14.76 -4.35 -11.91
C ARG A 250 -14.49 -3.46 -10.71
N HIS A 251 -15.41 -2.57 -10.38
CA HIS A 251 -15.30 -1.62 -9.27
C HIS A 251 -16.60 -1.56 -8.49
N VAL A 252 -16.50 -1.43 -7.17
CA VAL A 252 -17.63 -1.09 -6.31
C VAL A 252 -17.17 -0.07 -5.28
N SER A 253 -18.03 0.88 -4.95
CA SER A 253 -17.74 1.92 -3.97
C SER A 253 -18.64 1.73 -2.75
N LEU A 254 -18.06 1.34 -1.62
CA LEU A 254 -18.74 1.21 -0.33
C LEU A 254 -18.77 2.57 0.36
N ALA A 255 -19.95 3.19 0.45
CA ALA A 255 -20.14 4.52 1.02
C ALA A 255 -21.01 4.49 2.28
N GLY A 256 -20.66 5.29 3.28
CA GLY A 256 -21.48 5.48 4.48
C GLY A 256 -21.34 6.89 5.05
N ASP A 257 -22.36 7.32 5.80
CA ASP A 257 -22.34 8.58 6.55
C ASP A 257 -21.29 8.55 7.69
N VAL A 258 -20.95 7.34 8.13
CA VAL A 258 -19.84 7.03 9.04
C VAL A 258 -18.95 5.99 8.36
N TRP A 259 -17.67 5.92 8.74
CA TRP A 259 -16.74 4.89 8.28
C TRP A 259 -17.37 3.49 8.41
N PRO A 260 -17.61 2.78 7.28
CA PRO A 260 -18.14 1.43 7.31
C PRO A 260 -17.20 0.49 8.06
N ALA A 261 -17.69 -0.56 8.69
CA ALA A 261 -16.80 -1.55 9.30
C ALA A 261 -15.87 -2.16 8.23
N ALA A 262 -14.57 -2.34 8.52
CA ALA A 262 -13.64 -2.94 7.58
C ALA A 262 -14.06 -4.35 7.14
N SER A 263 -14.77 -5.08 8.01
CA SER A 263 -15.39 -6.37 7.69
C SER A 263 -16.39 -6.32 6.52
N GLU A 264 -17.01 -5.17 6.23
CA GLU A 264 -17.90 -5.02 5.06
C GLU A 264 -17.13 -5.14 3.74
N VAL A 265 -15.88 -4.66 3.69
CA VAL A 265 -14.99 -4.84 2.53
C VAL A 265 -14.75 -6.34 2.31
N ARG A 266 -14.43 -7.07 3.39
CA ARG A 266 -14.24 -8.52 3.35
C ARG A 266 -15.50 -9.24 2.86
N ARG A 267 -16.68 -8.87 3.36
CA ARG A 267 -17.97 -9.47 2.98
C ARG A 267 -18.28 -9.22 1.51
N ILE A 268 -18.16 -7.98 1.03
CA ILE A 268 -18.34 -7.64 -0.39
C ILE A 268 -17.39 -8.45 -1.27
N ARG A 269 -16.11 -8.56 -0.88
CA ARG A 269 -15.13 -9.38 -1.61
C ARG A 269 -15.56 -10.84 -1.67
N GLN A 270 -15.95 -11.45 -0.55
CA GLN A 270 -16.45 -12.83 -0.52
C GLN A 270 -17.68 -13.03 -1.43
N MET A 271 -18.62 -12.09 -1.43
CA MET A 271 -19.81 -12.14 -2.27
C MET A 271 -19.50 -11.95 -3.75
N ALA A 272 -18.56 -11.08 -4.08
CA ALA A 272 -18.08 -10.86 -5.44
C ALA A 272 -17.45 -12.14 -6.00
N VAL A 273 -16.57 -12.78 -5.22
CA VAL A 273 -15.94 -14.05 -5.59
C VAL A 273 -16.98 -15.15 -5.77
N LEU A 274 -18.02 -15.22 -4.92
CA LEU A 274 -19.14 -16.18 -5.08
C LEU A 274 -19.91 -15.99 -6.39
N GLN A 275 -19.87 -14.80 -6.98
CA GLN A 275 -20.50 -14.48 -8.27
C GLN A 275 -19.51 -14.53 -9.44
N GLY A 276 -18.26 -14.97 -9.21
CA GLY A 276 -17.22 -15.03 -10.24
C GLY A 276 -16.58 -13.67 -10.54
N LEU A 277 -16.87 -12.63 -9.74
CA LEU A 277 -16.28 -11.29 -9.84
C LEU A 277 -14.99 -11.20 -9.01
N GLU A 278 -14.10 -12.16 -9.17
CA GLU A 278 -12.79 -12.11 -8.53
C GLU A 278 -11.95 -10.96 -9.11
N GLY A 279 -11.16 -10.29 -8.27
CA GLY A 279 -10.44 -9.08 -8.67
C GLY A 279 -11.30 -7.81 -8.69
N LEU A 280 -12.53 -7.86 -8.18
CA LEU A 280 -13.34 -6.68 -7.92
C LEU A 280 -12.56 -5.69 -7.02
N ASN A 281 -12.36 -4.48 -7.51
CA ASN A 281 -11.74 -3.40 -6.74
C ASN A 281 -12.80 -2.72 -5.87
N ILE A 282 -12.61 -2.79 -4.55
CA ILE A 282 -13.51 -2.17 -3.58
C ILE A 282 -12.91 -0.84 -3.13
N HIS A 283 -13.68 0.23 -3.27
CA HIS A 283 -13.30 1.57 -2.85
C HIS A 283 -14.16 1.94 -1.64
N VAL A 284 -13.56 2.51 -0.59
CA VAL A 284 -14.31 2.90 0.62
C VAL A 284 -14.44 4.40 0.67
N ILE A 285 -15.64 4.91 0.91
CA ILE A 285 -15.94 6.35 0.90
C ILE A 285 -16.60 6.73 2.22
N CYS A 286 -16.06 7.76 2.87
CA CYS A 286 -16.76 8.43 3.95
C CYS A 286 -16.75 9.95 3.71
N PRO A 287 -17.71 10.46 2.91
CA PRO A 287 -17.69 11.86 2.47
C PRO A 287 -18.01 12.84 3.61
N ALA A 288 -18.73 12.38 4.63
CA ALA A 288 -19.14 13.16 5.79
C ALA A 288 -18.11 13.19 6.94
N TRP A 289 -17.04 12.39 6.85
CA TRP A 289 -16.03 12.37 7.92
C TRP A 289 -15.27 13.70 8.00
N HIS A 290 -15.18 14.24 9.22
CA HIS A 290 -14.48 15.48 9.52
C HIS A 290 -13.78 15.40 10.90
N PRO A 291 -12.47 15.70 11.05
CA PRO A 291 -11.72 15.58 12.31
C PRO A 291 -12.35 16.35 13.49
N LYS A 292 -13.03 17.47 13.21
CA LYS A 292 -13.81 18.24 14.21
C LYS A 292 -15.03 17.47 14.79
N SER A 293 -15.39 16.29 14.28
CA SER A 293 -16.56 15.50 14.72
C SER A 293 -16.31 14.54 15.90
N GLN A 294 -15.28 14.80 16.73
CA GLN A 294 -14.83 13.97 17.88
C GLN A 294 -13.98 12.73 17.54
N GLN A 295 -13.64 12.50 16.27
CA GLN A 295 -12.74 11.41 15.85
C GLN A 295 -11.32 11.91 15.60
N SER A 296 -10.31 11.16 16.05
CA SER A 296 -8.90 11.58 15.96
C SER A 296 -8.27 11.24 14.60
N TYR A 297 -7.20 11.95 14.22
CA TYR A 297 -6.41 11.60 13.02
C TYR A 297 -5.81 10.19 13.12
N ALA A 298 -5.49 9.72 14.32
CA ALA A 298 -5.02 8.36 14.55
C ALA A 298 -6.08 7.31 14.18
N GLU A 299 -7.36 7.57 14.47
CA GLU A 299 -8.46 6.69 14.08
C GLU A 299 -8.57 6.59 12.56
N PHE A 300 -8.41 7.71 11.84
CA PHE A 300 -8.36 7.69 10.37
C PHE A 300 -7.23 6.79 9.85
N LEU A 301 -6.01 6.93 10.37
CA LEU A 301 -4.88 6.11 9.94
C LEU A 301 -5.12 4.63 10.26
N GLN A 302 -5.69 4.33 11.41
CA GLN A 302 -6.07 2.97 11.78
C GLN A 302 -7.08 2.40 10.77
N ARG A 303 -8.17 3.13 10.48
CA ARG A 303 -9.16 2.74 9.48
C ARG A 303 -8.53 2.55 8.10
N PHE A 304 -7.65 3.45 7.68
CA PHE A 304 -6.94 3.34 6.41
C PHE A 304 -6.22 2.00 6.30
N PHE A 305 -5.40 1.63 7.28
CA PHE A 305 -4.68 0.36 7.25
C PHE A 305 -5.59 -0.86 7.45
N GLU A 306 -6.65 -0.76 8.25
CA GLU A 306 -7.68 -1.81 8.35
C GLU A 306 -8.31 -2.11 6.98
N TYR A 307 -8.73 -1.08 6.24
CA TYR A 307 -9.30 -1.29 4.91
C TYR A 307 -8.27 -1.85 3.92
N LYS A 308 -7.01 -1.38 3.95
CA LYS A 308 -5.95 -1.95 3.11
C LYS A 308 -5.70 -3.43 3.46
N ALA A 309 -5.75 -3.80 4.73
CA ALA A 309 -5.64 -5.19 5.18
C ALA A 309 -6.79 -6.08 4.69
N GLU A 310 -8.01 -5.52 4.60
CA GLU A 310 -9.18 -6.22 4.04
C GLU A 310 -9.24 -6.25 2.51
N GLY A 311 -8.30 -5.55 1.84
CA GLY A 311 -8.17 -5.54 0.38
C GLY A 311 -8.89 -4.40 -0.31
N ALA A 312 -9.18 -3.29 0.37
CA ALA A 312 -9.66 -2.08 -0.27
C ALA A 312 -8.60 -1.52 -1.24
N GLY A 313 -9.05 -1.21 -2.46
CA GLY A 313 -8.23 -0.62 -3.52
C GLY A 313 -7.84 0.82 -3.18
N SER A 314 -8.82 1.64 -2.82
CA SER A 314 -8.59 3.04 -2.42
C SER A 314 -9.63 3.56 -1.44
N LEU A 315 -9.31 4.67 -0.78
CA LEU A 315 -10.18 5.40 0.13
C LEU A 315 -10.58 6.77 -0.41
N GLY A 316 -11.81 7.17 -0.17
CA GLY A 316 -12.34 8.50 -0.44
C GLY A 316 -12.41 9.34 0.83
N ILE A 317 -11.75 10.49 0.81
CA ILE A 317 -11.79 11.48 1.89
C ILE A 317 -12.43 12.78 1.41
N ASN A 318 -12.92 13.61 2.32
CA ASN A 318 -13.40 14.94 1.95
C ASN A 318 -12.21 15.89 1.67
N ALA A 319 -12.23 16.64 0.56
CA ALA A 319 -11.13 17.53 0.19
C ALA A 319 -10.92 18.68 1.20
N ALA A 320 -11.99 19.12 1.88
CA ALA A 320 -11.95 20.17 2.90
C ALA A 320 -11.07 19.80 4.12
N LEU A 321 -10.73 18.51 4.25
CA LEU A 321 -9.83 18.03 5.29
C LEU A 321 -8.40 18.51 5.11
N ILE A 322 -8.01 18.87 3.89
CA ILE A 322 -6.65 19.28 3.55
C ILE A 322 -6.53 20.80 3.61
N ALA A 323 -7.57 21.51 3.18
CA ALA A 323 -7.66 22.96 3.21
C ALA A 323 -9.10 23.41 3.42
N ASP A 324 -9.29 24.49 4.18
CA ASP A 324 -10.55 25.23 4.27
C ASP A 324 -10.30 26.74 4.11
N ASP A 325 -11.35 27.55 4.22
CA ASP A 325 -11.28 29.02 4.10
C ASP A 325 -10.27 29.67 5.07
N MET A 326 -9.86 28.94 6.12
CA MET A 326 -8.88 29.41 7.10
C MET A 326 -7.43 29.06 6.68
N GLY A 327 -7.18 28.30 5.59
CA GLY A 327 -5.86 27.80 5.15
C GLY A 327 -5.63 26.28 5.29
N THR A 328 -4.37 25.84 5.49
CA THR A 328 -4.00 24.41 5.64
C THR A 328 -4.53 23.76 6.91
N GLN A 329 -4.88 22.49 6.81
CA GLN A 329 -5.29 21.64 7.94
C GLN A 329 -4.23 20.59 8.27
N GLU A 330 -4.26 20.07 9.51
CA GLU A 330 -3.28 19.09 9.99
C GLU A 330 -3.22 17.82 9.13
N MET A 331 -4.36 17.42 8.55
CA MET A 331 -4.46 16.26 7.66
C MET A 331 -3.47 16.31 6.48
N MET A 332 -3.09 17.51 6.03
CA MET A 332 -2.09 17.68 4.99
C MET A 332 -0.75 17.04 5.39
N ALA A 333 -0.26 17.31 6.60
CA ALA A 333 0.98 16.74 7.11
C ALA A 333 0.85 15.22 7.34
N TRP A 334 -0.32 14.77 7.80
CA TRP A 334 -0.63 13.35 7.98
C TRP A 334 -0.54 12.55 6.68
N LEU A 335 -1.19 13.04 5.62
CA LEU A 335 -1.18 12.41 4.31
C LEU A 335 0.20 12.47 3.67
N ASN A 336 0.93 13.58 3.83
CA ASN A 336 2.31 13.68 3.38
C ASN A 336 3.19 12.61 4.05
N GLY A 337 3.12 12.46 5.38
CA GLY A 337 3.81 11.41 6.13
C GLY A 337 3.43 9.99 5.66
N LEU A 338 2.12 9.75 5.49
CA LEU A 338 1.61 8.48 4.97
C LEU A 338 2.18 8.17 3.57
N SER A 339 2.27 9.16 2.68
CA SER A 339 2.75 8.99 1.30
C SER A 339 4.25 8.65 1.19
N LEU A 340 5.04 8.96 2.22
CA LEU A 340 6.46 8.59 2.29
C LEU A 340 6.65 7.11 2.63
N ARG A 341 5.75 6.55 3.45
CA ARG A 341 5.89 5.21 4.04
C ARG A 341 5.00 4.17 3.36
N CYS A 342 3.77 4.54 3.00
CA CYS A 342 2.79 3.67 2.38
C CYS A 342 3.07 3.48 0.88
N LYS A 343 4.09 2.68 0.56
CA LYS A 343 4.26 2.13 -0.79
C LYS A 343 3.12 1.15 -1.10
N ALA A 344 2.93 0.80 -2.38
CA ALA A 344 1.97 -0.22 -2.81
C ALA A 344 2.38 -1.61 -2.27
N GLY A 345 2.17 -1.82 -0.98
CA GLY A 345 2.54 -3.02 -0.25
C GLY A 345 1.37 -4.00 -0.18
N THR A 346 1.69 -5.29 -0.29
CA THR A 346 0.73 -6.37 -0.05
C THR A 346 0.63 -6.61 1.45
N TYR A 347 -0.59 -6.70 1.97
CA TYR A 347 -0.83 -7.09 3.35
C TYR A 347 -0.40 -8.54 3.58
N VAL A 348 0.45 -8.76 4.59
CA VAL A 348 0.96 -10.10 4.96
C VAL A 348 0.12 -10.70 6.09
N GLY A 349 -0.24 -9.87 7.07
CA GLY A 349 -1.00 -10.29 8.25
C GLY A 349 -0.87 -9.29 9.39
N THR A 350 -1.49 -9.61 10.52
CA THR A 350 -1.43 -8.80 11.73
C THR A 350 -0.84 -9.63 12.86
N LEU A 351 0.18 -9.10 13.52
CA LEU A 351 0.64 -9.59 14.82
C LEU A 351 -0.22 -8.94 15.90
N ALA A 352 -1.12 -9.72 16.50
CA ALA A 352 -1.86 -9.28 17.67
C ALA A 352 -0.99 -9.48 18.91
N ALA A 353 -0.87 -8.44 19.75
CA ALA A 353 -0.28 -8.58 21.08
C ALA A 353 -1.37 -8.61 22.16
N LYS A 354 -1.01 -9.04 23.37
CA LYS A 354 -1.89 -8.90 24.54
C LYS A 354 -2.22 -7.40 24.73
N ASP A 355 -3.44 -7.12 25.19
CA ASP A 355 -3.94 -5.77 25.52
C ASP A 355 -4.40 -4.88 24.35
N GLY A 356 -4.86 -5.46 23.24
CA GLY A 356 -5.48 -4.72 22.13
C GLY A 356 -4.50 -4.01 21.19
N LYS A 357 -3.20 -4.24 21.36
CA LYS A 357 -2.16 -3.77 20.45
C LYS A 357 -2.15 -4.64 19.19
N SER A 358 -1.97 -4.02 18.04
CA SER A 358 -1.83 -4.73 16.78
C SER A 358 -0.70 -4.15 15.96
N THR A 359 0.00 -5.01 15.24
CA THR A 359 0.99 -4.62 14.25
C THR A 359 0.58 -5.20 12.92
N MET A 360 0.16 -4.35 12.00
CA MET A 360 -0.17 -4.74 10.64
C MET A 360 1.09 -4.71 9.80
N LEU A 361 1.39 -5.81 9.11
CA LEU A 361 2.58 -5.90 8.27
C LEU A 361 2.20 -5.86 6.78
N PHE A 362 2.81 -4.93 6.06
CA PHE A 362 2.72 -4.78 4.62
C PHE A 362 4.09 -5.01 3.99
N ARG A 363 4.13 -5.55 2.77
CA ARG A 363 5.40 -5.87 2.09
C ARG A 363 5.44 -5.34 0.66
N THR A 364 6.60 -4.83 0.27
CA THR A 364 6.91 -4.44 -1.11
C THR A 364 8.27 -5.05 -1.49
N GLY A 365 8.27 -6.15 -2.25
CA GLY A 365 9.51 -6.87 -2.57
C GLY A 365 10.14 -7.52 -1.33
N ALA A 366 11.41 -7.20 -1.06
CA ALA A 366 12.14 -7.64 0.14
C ALA A 366 11.92 -6.73 1.36
N SER A 367 11.46 -5.50 1.12
CA SER A 367 11.20 -4.51 2.17
C SER A 367 9.79 -4.67 2.74
N TRP A 368 9.63 -4.34 4.01
CA TRP A 368 8.35 -4.37 4.70
C TRP A 368 8.12 -3.10 5.53
N LEU A 369 6.84 -2.84 5.77
CA LEU A 369 6.32 -1.76 6.62
C LEU A 369 5.45 -2.40 7.69
N ALA A 370 5.88 -2.29 8.95
CA ALA A 370 5.10 -2.60 10.12
C ALA A 370 4.42 -1.33 10.61
N VAL A 371 3.09 -1.34 10.63
CA VAL A 371 2.26 -0.28 11.19
C VAL A 371 1.81 -0.71 12.57
N ILE A 372 2.25 0.03 13.57
CA ILE A 372 2.13 -0.35 14.97
C ILE A 372 1.12 0.56 15.65
N PHE A 373 0.00 0.00 16.10
CA PHE A 373 -1.02 0.72 16.86
C PHE A 373 -0.87 0.41 18.35
N GLY A 374 -0.80 1.46 19.18
CA GLY A 374 -0.86 1.34 20.63
C GLY A 374 -2.29 1.18 21.15
N SER A 375 -2.44 0.91 22.44
CA SER A 375 -3.75 0.88 23.09
C SER A 375 -4.14 2.27 23.61
N GLU A 376 -5.44 2.56 23.63
CA GLU A 376 -5.98 3.87 24.06
C GLU A 376 -5.62 4.29 25.50
N LYS A 377 -5.14 3.36 26.35
CA LYS A 377 -5.11 3.55 27.80
C LYS A 377 -3.75 3.76 28.47
N GLN A 378 -2.60 3.71 27.77
CA GLN A 378 -1.28 4.18 28.25
C GLN A 378 -0.16 3.88 27.24
N SER A 379 0.94 4.62 27.32
CA SER A 379 2.20 4.24 26.67
C SER A 379 2.62 2.86 27.16
N ALA A 380 2.58 1.85 26.31
CA ALA A 380 2.83 0.48 26.70
C ALA A 380 3.87 -0.15 25.79
N GLY A 381 4.84 -0.85 26.38
CA GLY A 381 5.89 -1.54 25.63
C GLY A 381 5.33 -2.64 24.72
N LEU A 382 5.81 -2.69 23.48
CA LEU A 382 5.65 -3.78 22.52
C LEU A 382 7.05 -4.26 22.14
N ALA A 383 7.24 -5.58 21.97
CA ALA A 383 8.52 -6.11 21.51
C ALA A 383 8.31 -6.87 20.20
N LEU A 384 8.85 -6.35 19.10
CA LEU A 384 8.75 -6.99 17.79
C LEU A 384 9.98 -7.84 17.50
N SER A 385 9.78 -9.10 17.09
CA SER A 385 10.86 -9.93 16.57
C SER A 385 11.38 -9.34 15.26
N VAL A 386 12.63 -8.90 15.25
CA VAL A 386 13.29 -8.31 14.06
C VAL A 386 14.66 -8.95 13.81
N ASP A 387 14.86 -10.15 14.33
CA ASP A 387 16.12 -10.87 14.15
C ASP A 387 16.42 -11.10 12.66
N GLY A 388 17.66 -10.82 12.27
CA GLY A 388 18.10 -10.83 10.87
C GLY A 388 17.54 -9.70 9.98
N SER A 389 16.72 -8.78 10.51
CA SER A 389 16.26 -7.61 9.74
C SER A 389 17.38 -6.59 9.54
N LEU A 390 17.45 -6.02 8.35
CA LEU A 390 18.41 -4.98 7.98
C LEU A 390 17.70 -3.64 7.70
N ASN A 391 18.47 -2.55 7.67
CA ASN A 391 18.00 -1.21 7.30
C ASN A 391 16.75 -0.76 8.08
N LEU A 392 16.73 -1.04 9.38
CA LEU A 392 15.60 -0.66 10.23
C LEU A 392 15.51 0.85 10.34
N GLU A 393 14.36 1.40 9.98
CA GLU A 393 14.01 2.80 10.18
C GLU A 393 12.72 2.89 10.98
N LEU A 394 12.75 3.66 12.06
CA LEU A 394 11.57 3.97 12.86
C LEU A 394 11.16 5.41 12.57
N SER A 395 9.87 5.64 12.38
CA SER A 395 9.33 7.00 12.27
C SER A 395 8.05 7.16 13.06
N ASP A 396 7.78 8.42 13.42
CA ASP A 396 6.47 8.80 13.92
C ASP A 396 5.42 8.73 12.80
N ALA A 397 4.21 9.09 13.18
CA ALA A 397 3.04 9.02 12.35
C ALA A 397 3.03 10.11 11.23
N PHE A 398 3.82 11.19 11.36
CA PHE A 398 4.09 12.19 10.30
C PHE A 398 5.26 11.79 9.40
N GLY A 399 5.92 10.66 9.67
CA GLY A 399 7.10 10.20 8.94
C GLY A 399 8.42 10.82 9.42
N ASN A 400 8.43 11.57 10.52
CA ASN A 400 9.67 12.09 11.10
C ASN A 400 10.50 10.93 11.67
N PRO A 401 11.82 10.88 11.39
CA PRO A 401 12.67 9.79 11.86
C PRO A 401 12.77 9.81 13.40
N LEU A 402 12.62 8.63 13.99
CA LEU A 402 12.82 8.39 15.41
C LEU A 402 14.07 7.50 15.61
N PRO A 403 14.79 7.66 16.73
CA PRO A 403 15.91 6.77 17.03
C PRO A 403 15.42 5.33 17.19
N VAL A 404 16.04 4.39 16.47
CA VAL A 404 15.74 2.96 16.61
C VAL A 404 16.28 2.46 17.95
N PRO A 405 15.45 1.89 18.84
CA PRO A 405 15.91 1.36 20.12
C PRO A 405 16.90 0.19 19.95
N GLU A 406 17.69 -0.06 20.99
CA GLU A 406 18.61 -1.20 21.01
C GLU A 406 17.85 -2.53 20.95
N ILE A 407 18.22 -3.39 20.00
CA ILE A 407 17.64 -4.73 19.83
C ILE A 407 18.18 -5.64 20.95
N LYS A 408 17.27 -6.27 21.70
CA LYS A 408 17.59 -7.19 22.80
C LYS A 408 17.03 -8.57 22.49
N GLU A 409 17.90 -9.58 22.46
CA GLU A 409 17.52 -10.97 22.16
C GLU A 409 16.72 -11.11 20.84
N GLY A 410 17.14 -10.37 19.79
CA GLY A 410 16.46 -10.35 18.49
C GLY A 410 15.12 -9.61 18.48
N LYS A 411 14.73 -8.95 19.58
CA LYS A 411 13.49 -8.20 19.71
C LYS A 411 13.75 -6.71 19.84
N LEU A 412 12.97 -5.91 19.12
CA LEU A 412 12.97 -4.46 19.17
C LEU A 412 11.90 -3.97 20.16
N PRO A 413 12.28 -3.40 21.31
CA PRO A 413 11.33 -2.81 22.23
C PRO A 413 10.84 -1.46 21.69
N LEU A 414 9.53 -1.25 21.69
CA LEU A 414 8.87 -0.06 21.17
C LEU A 414 7.87 0.47 22.18
N ASN A 415 7.85 1.79 22.37
CA ASN A 415 6.84 2.46 23.19
C ASN A 415 5.72 2.95 22.28
N THR A 416 4.58 2.28 22.32
CA THR A 416 3.43 2.65 21.50
C THR A 416 2.56 3.66 22.25
N GLY A 417 2.17 4.75 21.58
CA GLY A 417 1.23 5.75 22.10
C GLY A 417 -0.14 5.68 21.43
N THR A 418 -0.88 6.79 21.48
CA THR A 418 -2.16 6.96 20.75
C THR A 418 -1.96 7.12 19.25
N MET A 419 -0.77 7.53 18.82
CA MET A 419 -0.40 7.69 17.41
C MET A 419 0.32 6.44 16.91
N PRO A 420 0.08 6.01 15.65
CA PRO A 420 0.76 4.85 15.10
C PRO A 420 2.26 5.12 14.92
N LEU A 421 3.07 4.08 15.09
CA LEU A 421 4.48 4.12 14.69
C LEU A 421 4.66 3.33 13.39
N TYR A 422 5.58 3.80 12.56
CA TYR A 422 5.98 3.08 11.36
C TYR A 422 7.39 2.54 11.54
N LEU A 423 7.55 1.23 11.38
CA LEU A 423 8.84 0.57 11.34
C LEU A 423 9.01 -0.05 9.96
N THR A 424 10.06 0.34 9.24
CA THR A 424 10.43 -0.31 7.97
C THR A 424 11.72 -1.08 8.12
N GLY A 425 11.88 -2.13 7.33
CA GLY A 425 13.11 -2.90 7.27
C GLY A 425 13.12 -3.87 6.09
N ASP A 426 14.26 -4.54 5.91
CA ASP A 426 14.46 -5.54 4.87
C ASP A 426 14.69 -6.92 5.50
N GLY A 427 13.99 -7.94 4.98
CA GLY A 427 14.15 -9.33 5.43
C GLY A 427 13.82 -9.55 6.91
N GLY A 428 14.50 -10.51 7.54
CA GLY A 428 14.31 -10.88 8.94
C GLY A 428 13.07 -11.72 9.23
N VAL A 429 13.01 -12.25 10.46
CA VAL A 429 12.02 -13.26 10.89
C VAL A 429 10.59 -12.74 11.03
N ILE A 430 10.40 -11.41 11.03
CA ILE A 430 9.09 -10.79 11.25
C ILE A 430 8.05 -11.24 10.23
N LEU A 431 8.45 -11.42 8.97
CA LEU A 431 7.57 -11.83 7.87
C LEU A 431 7.05 -13.24 8.08
N GLY A 432 7.92 -14.19 8.42
CA GLY A 432 7.53 -15.55 8.77
C GLY A 432 6.66 -15.60 10.01
N ASP A 433 7.01 -14.88 11.08
CA ASP A 433 6.21 -14.83 12.32
C ASP A 433 4.76 -14.39 12.04
N VAL A 434 4.57 -13.35 11.23
CA VAL A 434 3.24 -12.88 10.80
C VAL A 434 2.54 -13.92 9.94
N ALA A 435 3.24 -14.50 8.97
CA ALA A 435 2.69 -15.50 8.07
C ALA A 435 2.26 -16.78 8.80
N LEU A 436 2.97 -17.18 9.86
CA LEU A 436 2.59 -18.31 10.73
C LEU A 436 1.27 -18.05 11.45
N GLN A 437 1.13 -16.88 12.07
CA GLN A 437 -0.12 -16.50 12.74
C GLN A 437 -1.28 -16.40 11.75
N GLN A 438 -1.02 -15.84 10.58
CA GLN A 438 -2.03 -15.73 9.52
C GLN A 438 -2.47 -17.11 8.99
N ALA A 439 -1.54 -18.05 8.77
CA ALA A 439 -1.87 -19.41 8.34
C ALA A 439 -2.70 -20.17 9.39
N ALA A 440 -2.34 -20.05 10.68
CA ALA A 440 -3.09 -20.63 11.78
C ALA A 440 -4.52 -20.04 11.87
N ARG A 441 -4.64 -18.71 11.78
CA ARG A 441 -5.91 -18.00 11.79
C ARG A 441 -6.82 -18.45 10.64
N LEU A 442 -6.34 -18.37 9.40
CA LEU A 442 -7.09 -18.79 8.20
C LEU A 442 -7.58 -20.23 8.32
N SER A 443 -6.72 -21.14 8.78
CA SER A 443 -7.08 -22.54 8.98
C SER A 443 -8.18 -22.71 10.02
N SER A 444 -8.07 -22.03 11.17
CA SER A 444 -9.08 -22.09 12.24
C SER A 444 -10.43 -21.51 11.82
N GLU A 445 -10.43 -20.34 11.14
CA GLU A 445 -11.65 -19.67 10.66
C GLU A 445 -12.38 -20.51 9.62
N PHE A 446 -11.64 -21.20 8.76
CA PHE A 446 -12.22 -22.10 7.79
C PHE A 446 -12.80 -23.36 8.44
N LEU A 447 -12.04 -24.00 9.34
CA LEU A 447 -12.46 -25.23 10.02
C LEU A 447 -13.65 -25.05 10.97
N ALA A 448 -13.90 -23.81 11.42
CA ALA A 448 -15.08 -23.47 12.20
C ALA A 448 -16.38 -23.55 11.37
N LYS A 449 -16.31 -23.43 10.04
CA LYS A 449 -17.47 -23.44 9.13
C LYS A 449 -17.86 -24.87 8.75
N LYS A 450 -18.53 -25.57 9.66
CA LYS A 450 -18.93 -26.98 9.49
C LYS A 450 -19.72 -27.24 8.21
N GLU A 451 -20.62 -26.34 7.86
CA GLU A 451 -21.43 -26.41 6.62
C GLU A 451 -20.57 -26.50 5.35
N ILE A 452 -19.38 -25.89 5.34
CA ILE A 452 -18.43 -25.94 4.23
C ILE A 452 -17.55 -27.18 4.35
N THR A 453 -16.97 -27.42 5.52
CA THR A 453 -15.99 -28.51 5.71
C THR A 453 -16.60 -29.88 5.54
N ASP A 454 -17.87 -30.06 5.89
CA ASP A 454 -18.57 -31.35 5.80
C ASP A 454 -18.96 -31.70 4.36
N ALA A 455 -19.02 -30.70 3.46
CA ALA A 455 -19.29 -30.86 2.03
C ALA A 455 -18.02 -31.09 1.19
N LEU A 456 -16.83 -30.95 1.77
CA LEU A 456 -15.53 -31.12 1.12
C LEU A 456 -14.93 -32.50 1.45
N PRO A 457 -13.97 -33.01 0.65
CA PRO A 457 -13.26 -34.24 0.97
C PRO A 457 -12.64 -34.18 2.39
N PRO A 458 -12.83 -35.22 3.24
CA PRO A 458 -12.27 -35.23 4.60
C PRO A 458 -10.76 -35.01 4.64
N GLU A 459 -10.04 -35.48 3.62
CA GLU A 459 -8.60 -35.32 3.45
C GLU A 459 -8.21 -33.83 3.31
N PHE A 460 -9.05 -33.03 2.64
CA PHE A 460 -8.82 -31.59 2.49
C PHE A 460 -8.92 -30.88 3.85
N SER A 461 -9.97 -31.15 4.60
CA SER A 461 -10.16 -30.59 5.94
C SER A 461 -9.05 -31.02 6.91
N GLN A 462 -8.58 -32.26 6.80
CA GLN A 462 -7.46 -32.76 7.59
C GLN A 462 -6.13 -32.10 7.20
N LEU A 463 -5.90 -31.86 5.91
CA LEU A 463 -4.74 -31.12 5.42
C LEU A 463 -4.73 -29.69 5.97
N VAL A 464 -5.84 -28.95 5.87
CA VAL A 464 -5.98 -27.59 6.42
C VAL A 464 -5.70 -27.57 7.93
N LYS A 465 -6.25 -28.54 8.67
CA LYS A 465 -5.98 -28.68 10.11
C LYS A 465 -4.50 -28.91 10.40
N THR A 466 -3.84 -29.72 9.59
CA THR A 466 -2.42 -30.06 9.76
C THR A 466 -1.50 -28.88 9.39
N ILE A 467 -1.90 -28.07 8.41
CA ILE A 467 -1.22 -26.80 8.06
C ILE A 467 -1.35 -25.80 9.22
N GLY A 468 -2.56 -25.58 9.73
CA GLY A 468 -2.80 -24.61 10.81
C GLY A 468 -2.11 -24.97 12.12
N ALA A 469 -1.98 -26.27 12.44
CA ALA A 469 -1.33 -26.74 13.67
C ALA A 469 0.21 -26.63 13.62
N GLU A 470 0.82 -26.86 12.46
CA GLU A 470 2.27 -26.86 12.31
C GLU A 470 2.72 -26.27 10.96
N PRO A 471 2.55 -24.96 10.76
CA PRO A 471 2.83 -24.33 9.47
C PRO A 471 4.33 -24.26 9.12
N LYS A 472 5.25 -24.38 10.09
CA LYS A 472 6.73 -24.34 9.88
C LYS A 472 7.42 -25.72 9.92
N GLY A 473 6.67 -26.83 9.95
CA GLY A 473 7.23 -28.17 10.11
C GLY A 473 7.95 -28.73 8.87
N ALA A 474 8.72 -29.81 9.02
CA ALA A 474 9.46 -30.47 7.92
C ALA A 474 8.57 -30.86 6.72
N GLY A 475 7.26 -31.11 6.94
CA GLY A 475 6.28 -31.40 5.89
C GLY A 475 5.62 -30.18 5.25
N CYS A 476 6.03 -28.93 5.57
CA CYS A 476 5.41 -27.71 5.06
C CYS A 476 5.31 -27.68 3.52
N ARG A 477 6.42 -27.94 2.81
CA ARG A 477 6.44 -27.95 1.34
C ARG A 477 5.56 -29.02 0.72
N LEU A 478 5.51 -30.21 1.33
CA LEU A 478 4.63 -31.28 0.88
C LEU A 478 3.18 -30.83 1.02
N ARG A 479 2.80 -30.29 2.18
CA ARG A 479 1.46 -29.74 2.45
C ARG A 479 1.10 -28.59 1.50
N PHE A 480 2.04 -27.71 1.19
CA PHE A 480 1.87 -26.65 0.19
C PHE A 480 1.53 -27.23 -1.19
N MET A 481 2.28 -28.22 -1.68
CA MET A 481 2.01 -28.84 -2.98
C MET A 481 0.71 -29.66 -2.97
N GLU A 482 0.40 -30.35 -1.88
CA GLU A 482 -0.87 -31.06 -1.69
C GLU A 482 -2.06 -30.10 -1.72
N LEU A 483 -1.94 -28.93 -1.08
CA LEU A 483 -2.98 -27.90 -1.07
C LEU A 483 -3.29 -27.40 -2.48
N LEU A 484 -2.26 -27.11 -3.30
CA LEU A 484 -2.44 -26.62 -4.66
C LEU A 484 -3.06 -27.65 -5.61
N ARG A 485 -2.86 -28.95 -5.36
CA ARG A 485 -3.46 -30.04 -6.16
C ARG A 485 -4.99 -30.08 -6.12
N TYR A 486 -5.61 -29.47 -5.11
CA TYR A 486 -7.07 -29.36 -5.03
C TYR A 486 -7.65 -28.28 -5.97
N LEU A 487 -6.85 -27.34 -6.48
CA LEU A 487 -7.34 -26.25 -7.33
C LEU A 487 -8.10 -26.76 -8.57
N PRO A 488 -7.55 -27.66 -9.41
CA PRO A 488 -8.24 -28.09 -10.62
C PRO A 488 -9.56 -28.79 -10.34
N GLY A 489 -9.60 -29.69 -9.34
CA GLY A 489 -10.82 -30.43 -9.00
C GLY A 489 -11.91 -29.52 -8.42
N LEU A 490 -11.55 -28.50 -7.64
CA LEU A 490 -12.51 -27.52 -7.13
C LEU A 490 -13.01 -26.57 -8.22
N GLU A 491 -12.14 -26.09 -9.13
CA GLU A 491 -12.58 -25.28 -10.28
C GLU A 491 -13.49 -26.09 -11.22
N GLU A 492 -13.19 -27.38 -11.42
CA GLU A 492 -14.05 -28.29 -12.18
C GLU A 492 -15.41 -28.48 -11.50
N ALA A 493 -15.43 -28.67 -10.17
CA ALA A 493 -16.66 -28.76 -9.40
C ALA A 493 -17.50 -27.46 -9.44
N LEU A 494 -16.83 -26.30 -9.46
CA LEU A 494 -17.47 -25.00 -9.65
C LEU A 494 -18.09 -24.87 -11.04
N GLY A 495 -17.33 -25.27 -12.07
CA GLY A 495 -17.77 -25.27 -13.46
C GLY A 495 -19.00 -26.15 -13.65
N PHE A 496 -18.87 -27.46 -13.38
CA PHE A 496 -19.94 -28.45 -13.55
C PHE A 496 -21.03 -28.39 -12.47
N ARG A 497 -20.97 -27.45 -11.52
CA ARG A 497 -21.90 -27.29 -10.40
C ARG A 497 -22.11 -28.59 -9.60
N THR A 498 -21.08 -29.44 -9.48
CA THR A 498 -21.16 -30.67 -8.68
C THR A 498 -21.14 -30.37 -7.18
N LEU A 499 -20.63 -29.21 -6.80
CA LEU A 499 -20.68 -28.68 -5.45
C LEU A 499 -21.27 -27.26 -5.45
N PRO A 500 -21.98 -26.85 -4.38
CA PRO A 500 -22.52 -25.50 -4.26
C PRO A 500 -21.43 -24.44 -4.25
N ARG A 501 -21.70 -23.27 -4.86
CA ARG A 501 -20.74 -22.16 -4.89
C ARG A 501 -20.33 -21.71 -3.50
N GLN A 502 -21.26 -21.73 -2.53
CA GLN A 502 -21.05 -21.36 -1.14
C GLN A 502 -20.02 -22.28 -0.45
N VAL A 503 -19.75 -23.47 -1.01
CA VAL A 503 -18.73 -24.42 -0.51
C VAL A 503 -17.43 -24.26 -1.28
N VAL A 504 -17.50 -24.30 -2.61
CA VAL A 504 -16.30 -24.36 -3.47
C VAL A 504 -15.50 -23.08 -3.45
N VAL A 505 -16.18 -21.93 -3.52
CA VAL A 505 -15.51 -20.64 -3.64
C VAL A 505 -14.70 -20.29 -2.38
N PRO A 506 -15.24 -20.42 -1.14
CA PRO A 506 -14.43 -20.25 0.06
C PRO A 506 -13.23 -21.20 0.14
N ALA A 507 -13.36 -22.43 -0.36
CA ALA A 507 -12.24 -23.37 -0.41
C ALA A 507 -11.14 -22.91 -1.40
N LEU A 508 -11.51 -22.45 -2.60
CA LEU A 508 -10.59 -21.88 -3.58
C LEU A 508 -9.84 -20.66 -3.03
N MET A 509 -10.54 -19.77 -2.31
CA MET A 509 -9.92 -18.61 -1.66
C MET A 509 -8.94 -19.04 -0.56
N LEU A 510 -9.36 -19.96 0.31
CA LEU A 510 -8.52 -20.46 1.40
C LEU A 510 -7.21 -21.06 0.86
N ILE A 511 -7.29 -21.88 -0.20
CA ILE A 511 -6.09 -22.48 -0.81
C ILE A 511 -5.09 -21.40 -1.20
N VAL A 512 -5.54 -20.34 -1.88
CA VAL A 512 -4.65 -19.26 -2.32
C VAL A 512 -4.09 -18.50 -1.12
N ASP A 513 -4.93 -18.11 -0.15
CA ASP A 513 -4.50 -17.32 1.00
C ASP A 513 -3.50 -18.12 1.88
N LEU A 514 -3.77 -19.40 2.14
CA LEU A 514 -2.83 -20.29 2.84
C LEU A 514 -1.55 -20.51 2.04
N ALA A 515 -1.65 -20.76 0.73
CA ALA A 515 -0.47 -20.97 -0.11
C ALA A 515 0.45 -19.74 -0.09
N ARG A 516 -0.11 -18.52 -0.08
CA ARG A 516 0.68 -17.28 0.05
C ARG A 516 1.36 -17.19 1.42
N SER A 517 0.67 -17.50 2.53
CA SER A 517 1.31 -17.53 3.84
C SER A 517 2.43 -18.57 3.91
N LEU A 518 2.21 -19.77 3.37
CA LEU A 518 3.23 -20.83 3.31
C LEU A 518 4.43 -20.44 2.44
N ALA A 519 4.20 -19.73 1.32
CA ALA A 519 5.27 -19.22 0.47
C ALA A 519 6.21 -18.25 1.23
N VAL A 520 5.64 -17.38 2.07
CA VAL A 520 6.43 -16.49 2.94
C VAL A 520 7.22 -17.29 3.97
N ILE A 521 6.59 -18.27 4.63
CA ILE A 521 7.22 -19.13 5.64
C ILE A 521 8.40 -19.93 5.06
N GLU A 522 8.27 -20.43 3.83
CA GLU A 522 9.30 -21.23 3.18
C GLU A 522 10.55 -20.41 2.80
N GLU A 523 10.40 -19.13 2.46
CA GLU A 523 11.58 -18.26 2.26
C GLU A 523 12.36 -18.07 3.55
N ASP A 524 11.67 -17.87 4.67
CA ASP A 524 12.32 -17.69 5.98
C ASP A 524 13.12 -18.94 6.40
N ARG A 525 12.83 -20.11 5.81
CA ARG A 525 13.62 -21.34 6.00
C ARG A 525 14.87 -21.40 5.11
N ALA A 526 14.97 -20.53 4.10
CA ALA A 526 16.07 -20.48 3.13
C ALA A 526 16.35 -21.79 2.36
N GLU A 527 15.34 -22.68 2.26
CA GLU A 527 15.44 -23.92 1.50
C GLU A 527 14.93 -23.72 0.06
N LEU A 528 15.76 -23.94 -0.96
CA LEU A 528 15.34 -23.80 -2.36
C LEU A 528 14.36 -24.91 -2.78
N PHE A 529 13.36 -24.57 -3.60
CA PHE A 529 12.53 -25.56 -4.29
C PHE A 529 13.39 -26.40 -5.25
N VAL A 530 13.01 -27.67 -5.44
CA VAL A 530 13.72 -28.60 -6.32
C VAL A 530 13.62 -28.17 -7.78
N GLU A 531 12.45 -27.68 -8.18
CA GLU A 531 12.18 -27.23 -9.53
C GLU A 531 12.54 -25.74 -9.69
N PRO A 532 13.39 -25.37 -10.66
CA PRO A 532 13.75 -23.97 -10.92
C PRO A 532 12.56 -23.13 -11.41
N LEU A 533 12.53 -21.86 -11.02
CA LEU A 533 11.53 -20.89 -11.45
C LEU A 533 11.34 -20.81 -13.00
N PRO A 534 12.40 -20.73 -13.84
CA PRO A 534 12.22 -20.67 -15.29
C PRO A 534 11.47 -21.87 -15.89
N ASP A 535 11.67 -23.07 -15.33
CA ASP A 535 11.02 -24.28 -15.82
C ASP A 535 9.52 -24.26 -15.50
N ILE A 536 9.14 -23.77 -14.31
CA ILE A 536 7.74 -23.61 -13.90
C ILE A 536 7.06 -22.55 -14.76
N MET A 537 7.73 -21.42 -15.01
CA MET A 537 7.21 -20.36 -15.89
C MET A 537 6.97 -20.89 -17.31
N SER A 538 7.94 -21.59 -17.90
CA SER A 538 7.82 -22.19 -19.23
C SER A 538 6.62 -23.14 -19.32
N LYS A 539 6.47 -24.05 -18.35
CA LYS A 539 5.32 -24.97 -18.31
C LYS A 539 3.98 -24.23 -18.17
N THR A 540 3.97 -23.14 -17.42
CA THR A 540 2.77 -22.31 -17.22
C THR A 540 2.40 -21.57 -18.51
N GLU A 541 3.38 -21.05 -19.24
CA GLU A 541 3.19 -20.41 -20.55
C GLU A 541 2.69 -21.39 -21.63
N GLU A 542 3.15 -22.64 -21.61
CA GLU A 542 2.64 -23.70 -22.49
C GLU A 542 1.13 -23.93 -22.26
N LEU A 543 0.68 -23.98 -21.00
CA LEU A 543 -0.74 -24.13 -20.66
C LEU A 543 -1.58 -22.94 -21.11
N GLN A 544 -1.06 -21.72 -20.95
CA GLN A 544 -1.73 -20.51 -21.46
C GLN A 544 -1.86 -20.55 -22.98
N SER A 545 -0.79 -20.92 -23.68
CA SER A 545 -0.76 -21.01 -25.14
C SER A 545 -1.73 -22.06 -25.66
N LEU A 546 -1.79 -23.22 -25.00
CA LEU A 546 -2.74 -24.28 -25.31
C LEU A 546 -4.19 -23.80 -25.12
N TYR A 547 -4.49 -23.09 -24.03
CA TYR A 547 -5.82 -22.50 -23.85
C TYR A 547 -6.15 -21.47 -24.93
N LEU A 548 -5.24 -20.55 -25.26
CA LEU A 548 -5.48 -19.51 -26.26
C LEU A 548 -5.67 -20.07 -27.68
N THR A 549 -5.03 -21.20 -28.00
CA THR A 549 -5.08 -21.83 -29.33
C THR A 549 -6.23 -22.83 -29.48
N ALA A 550 -6.63 -23.50 -28.39
CA ALA A 550 -7.67 -24.53 -28.42
C ALA A 550 -9.05 -24.05 -27.92
N SER A 551 -9.13 -22.93 -27.19
CA SER A 551 -10.42 -22.46 -26.65
C SER A 551 -11.37 -22.01 -27.76
N SER A 552 -12.54 -22.66 -27.82
CA SER A 552 -13.66 -22.30 -28.69
C SER A 552 -14.89 -21.96 -27.86
N GLY A 553 -15.63 -20.91 -28.21
CA GLY A 553 -16.86 -20.52 -27.52
C GLY A 553 -17.12 -19.01 -27.52
N SER A 554 -18.32 -18.62 -27.08
CA SER A 554 -18.68 -17.21 -26.89
C SER A 554 -17.89 -16.57 -25.74
N SER A 555 -17.77 -15.24 -25.73
CA SER A 555 -17.15 -14.49 -24.62
C SER A 555 -17.78 -14.82 -23.25
N ARG A 556 -19.09 -15.09 -23.22
CA ARG A 556 -19.82 -15.42 -21.99
C ARG A 556 -19.48 -16.82 -21.45
N THR A 557 -19.28 -17.78 -22.34
CA THR A 557 -18.89 -19.15 -21.95
C THR A 557 -17.43 -19.25 -21.52
N ARG A 558 -16.61 -18.25 -21.85
CA ARG A 558 -15.17 -18.21 -21.52
C ARG A 558 -14.83 -17.32 -20.33
N GLU A 559 -15.79 -16.56 -19.78
CA GLU A 559 -15.55 -15.53 -18.78
C GLU A 559 -14.71 -16.02 -17.57
N ARG A 560 -15.06 -17.18 -16.98
CA ARG A 560 -14.29 -17.78 -15.89
C ARG A 560 -12.87 -18.16 -16.30
N SER A 561 -12.69 -18.78 -17.46
CA SER A 561 -11.38 -19.22 -17.94
C SER A 561 -10.50 -18.06 -18.39
N ASP A 562 -11.09 -17.02 -18.99
CA ASP A 562 -10.39 -15.78 -19.34
C ASP A 562 -9.97 -15.03 -18.06
N TRP A 563 -10.77 -15.09 -16.98
CA TRP A 563 -10.37 -14.61 -15.66
C TRP A 563 -9.21 -15.43 -15.08
N ILE A 564 -9.28 -16.77 -15.10
CA ILE A 564 -8.19 -17.62 -14.62
C ILE A 564 -6.90 -17.30 -15.40
N LEU A 565 -7.00 -17.09 -16.71
CA LEU A 565 -5.87 -16.70 -17.55
C LEU A 565 -5.27 -15.34 -17.13
N SER A 566 -6.11 -14.34 -16.81
CA SER A 566 -5.61 -13.04 -16.35
C SER A 566 -4.93 -13.14 -14.99
N GLU A 567 -5.47 -13.94 -14.07
CA GLU A 567 -4.88 -14.19 -12.77
C GLU A 567 -3.55 -14.95 -12.86
N VAL A 568 -3.45 -15.93 -13.76
CA VAL A 568 -2.18 -16.63 -14.04
C VAL A 568 -1.10 -15.65 -14.50
N ARG A 569 -1.43 -14.74 -15.43
CA ARG A 569 -0.48 -13.71 -15.90
C ARG A 569 -0.04 -12.80 -14.75
N ARG A 570 -0.99 -12.34 -13.94
CA ARG A 570 -0.71 -11.49 -12.77
C ARG A 570 0.24 -12.19 -11.78
N LEU A 571 0.03 -13.47 -11.50
CA LEU A 571 0.90 -14.25 -10.61
C LEU A 571 2.31 -14.46 -11.19
N LEU A 572 2.45 -14.64 -12.50
CA LEU A 572 3.76 -14.72 -13.16
C LEU A 572 4.52 -13.39 -13.09
N GLU A 573 3.85 -12.27 -13.33
CA GLU A 573 4.43 -10.92 -13.16
C GLU A 573 4.86 -10.67 -11.71
N GLU A 574 4.06 -11.12 -10.74
CA GLU A 574 4.39 -11.07 -9.31
C GLU A 574 5.63 -11.93 -9.01
N ALA A 575 5.68 -13.17 -9.50
CA ALA A 575 6.84 -14.06 -9.32
C ALA A 575 8.13 -13.46 -9.88
N GLU A 576 8.10 -12.88 -11.08
CA GLU A 576 9.26 -12.18 -11.65
C GLU A 576 9.72 -11.00 -10.78
N THR A 577 8.76 -10.24 -10.23
CA THR A 577 9.05 -9.09 -9.37
C THR A 577 9.70 -9.55 -8.07
N LEU A 578 9.24 -10.66 -7.50
CA LEU A 578 9.84 -11.28 -6.30
C LEU A 578 11.26 -11.77 -6.59
N GLU A 579 11.49 -12.41 -7.74
CA GLU A 579 12.83 -12.84 -8.14
C GLU A 579 13.79 -11.66 -8.29
N LYS A 580 13.37 -10.59 -8.99
CA LYS A 580 14.15 -9.36 -9.18
C LYS A 580 14.48 -8.67 -7.86
N THR A 581 13.63 -8.83 -6.84
CA THR A 581 13.83 -8.28 -5.49
C THR A 581 14.56 -9.23 -4.53
N GLY A 582 15.03 -10.39 -5.01
CA GLY A 582 15.87 -11.32 -4.24
C GLY A 582 15.12 -12.40 -3.47
N ARG A 583 13.78 -12.45 -3.55
CA ARG A 583 12.92 -13.41 -2.85
C ARG A 583 12.65 -14.65 -3.70
N LYS A 584 13.71 -15.45 -3.91
CA LYS A 584 13.71 -16.53 -4.91
C LYS A 584 12.81 -17.70 -4.55
N ILE A 585 12.72 -18.04 -3.26
CA ILE A 585 11.94 -19.20 -2.81
C ILE A 585 10.46 -18.88 -2.94
N GLU A 586 10.05 -17.71 -2.49
CA GLU A 586 8.70 -17.22 -2.62
C GLU A 586 8.32 -16.99 -4.08
N ALA A 587 9.21 -16.42 -4.91
CA ALA A 587 8.98 -16.30 -6.35
C ALA A 587 8.63 -17.66 -6.98
N THR A 588 9.38 -18.70 -6.60
CA THR A 588 9.14 -20.08 -7.05
C THR A 588 7.80 -20.61 -6.53
N ALA A 589 7.46 -20.36 -5.27
CA ALA A 589 6.17 -20.75 -4.69
C ALA A 589 4.99 -20.04 -5.38
N VAL A 590 5.07 -18.73 -5.64
CA VAL A 590 4.05 -17.97 -6.37
C VAL A 590 3.91 -18.48 -7.81
N ALA A 591 5.01 -18.82 -8.48
CA ALA A 591 4.97 -19.46 -9.79
C ALA A 591 4.30 -20.85 -9.75
N GLN A 592 4.46 -21.63 -8.66
CA GLN A 592 3.70 -22.87 -8.47
C GLN A 592 2.20 -22.60 -8.33
N ILE A 593 1.78 -21.56 -7.60
CA ILE A 593 0.36 -21.14 -7.54
C ILE A 593 -0.14 -20.83 -8.97
N ALA A 594 0.63 -20.07 -9.76
CA ALA A 594 0.30 -19.74 -11.14
C ALA A 594 0.17 -21.00 -12.01
N TYR A 595 1.12 -21.94 -11.89
CA TYR A 595 1.10 -23.21 -12.62
C TYR A 595 -0.16 -24.02 -12.31
N TRP A 596 -0.48 -24.23 -11.03
CA TRP A 596 -1.67 -24.99 -10.63
C TRP A 596 -2.98 -24.28 -11.00
N ARG A 597 -3.01 -22.94 -11.00
CA ARG A 597 -4.13 -22.17 -11.57
C ARG A 597 -4.24 -22.37 -13.09
N ALA A 598 -3.13 -22.40 -13.81
CA ALA A 598 -3.13 -22.64 -15.26
C ALA A 598 -3.60 -24.06 -15.63
N GLN A 599 -3.41 -25.05 -14.76
CA GLN A 599 -3.99 -26.40 -14.95
C GLN A 599 -5.51 -26.36 -15.05
N CYS A 600 -6.17 -25.43 -14.37
CA CYS A 600 -7.63 -25.25 -14.41
C CYS A 600 -8.14 -24.77 -15.79
N LEU A 601 -7.24 -24.36 -16.70
CA LEU A 601 -7.60 -24.01 -18.08
C LEU A 601 -7.75 -25.23 -19.00
N LYS A 602 -7.22 -26.39 -18.60
CA LYS A 602 -7.24 -27.61 -19.44
C LYS A 602 -8.67 -28.07 -19.78
N PRO A 603 -9.62 -28.18 -18.84
CA PRO A 603 -10.99 -28.57 -19.18
C PRO A 603 -11.63 -27.61 -20.18
N ALA A 604 -11.38 -26.30 -20.03
CA ALA A 604 -11.90 -25.28 -20.95
C ALA A 604 -11.27 -25.32 -22.34
N SER A 605 -10.07 -25.88 -22.48
CA SER A 605 -9.42 -26.13 -23.78
C SER A 605 -9.87 -27.42 -24.46
N GLN A 606 -10.58 -28.30 -23.74
CA GLN A 606 -10.95 -29.66 -24.19
C GLN A 606 -12.47 -29.86 -24.31
N ALA A 607 -13.29 -28.96 -23.77
CA ALA A 607 -14.75 -29.10 -23.77
C ALA A 607 -15.39 -28.60 -25.08
N GLU A 608 -16.16 -29.47 -25.74
CA GLU A 608 -17.33 -29.02 -26.50
C GLU A 608 -18.34 -28.45 -25.49
N THR A 609 -18.70 -27.19 -25.68
CA THR A 609 -19.53 -26.36 -24.79
C THR A 609 -20.70 -27.11 -24.14
N VAL A 610 -20.62 -27.37 -22.83
CA VAL A 610 -21.81 -27.47 -21.98
C VAL A 610 -21.48 -26.96 -20.58
N LEU A 611 -21.91 -25.74 -20.27
CA LEU A 611 -22.37 -25.39 -18.93
C LEU A 611 -23.67 -24.62 -19.07
N ASP A 612 -24.72 -25.26 -18.56
CA ASP A 612 -26.12 -24.89 -18.64
C ASP A 612 -26.40 -23.49 -18.04
N THR A 613 -27.28 -22.76 -18.72
CA THR A 613 -27.78 -21.41 -18.44
C THR A 613 -28.75 -21.33 -17.25
N GLY A 614 -28.78 -22.34 -16.39
CA GLY A 614 -29.68 -22.40 -15.24
C GLY A 614 -29.53 -21.18 -14.31
N PRO A 615 -30.63 -20.68 -13.72
CA PRO A 615 -30.64 -19.46 -12.92
C PRO A 615 -29.60 -19.52 -11.79
N LEU A 616 -28.98 -18.38 -11.49
CA LEU A 616 -28.09 -18.23 -10.35
C LEU A 616 -28.89 -18.48 -9.07
N GLU A 617 -28.36 -19.31 -8.18
CA GLU A 617 -28.96 -19.47 -6.84
C GLU A 617 -29.00 -18.12 -6.10
N PRO A 618 -30.02 -17.88 -5.27
CA PRO A 618 -30.09 -16.68 -4.45
C PRO A 618 -28.83 -16.52 -3.58
N LEU A 619 -28.31 -15.29 -3.52
CA LEU A 619 -27.21 -14.93 -2.62
C LEU A 619 -27.65 -15.15 -1.17
N VAL A 620 -27.04 -16.13 -0.49
CA VAL A 620 -27.15 -16.28 0.96
C VAL A 620 -26.09 -15.36 1.59
N LEU A 621 -26.53 -14.43 2.43
CA LEU A 621 -25.63 -13.51 3.12
C LEU A 621 -24.72 -14.31 4.07
N PRO A 622 -23.38 -14.13 4.04
CA PRO A 622 -22.52 -14.66 5.08
C PRO A 622 -22.95 -14.09 6.43
N GLY A 623 -23.19 -14.95 7.42
CA GLY A 623 -23.46 -14.54 8.80
C GLY A 623 -22.27 -13.76 9.38
N GLU A 624 -22.55 -12.77 10.23
CA GLU A 624 -21.50 -12.09 10.99
C GLU A 624 -20.78 -13.11 11.88
N ALA A 625 -19.45 -13.19 11.73
CA ALA A 625 -18.65 -13.89 12.73
C ALA A 625 -18.74 -13.07 14.04
N PRO A 626 -19.03 -13.70 15.19
CA PRO A 626 -19.12 -12.99 16.46
C PRO A 626 -17.79 -12.28 16.77
N ALA A 627 -17.89 -11.02 17.20
CA ALA A 627 -16.76 -10.14 17.53
C ALA A 627 -15.81 -10.70 18.62
N GLU A 628 -16.20 -11.76 19.31
CA GLU A 628 -15.41 -12.42 20.36
C GLU A 628 -14.43 -13.50 19.85
N ALA A 629 -14.48 -13.87 18.56
CA ALA A 629 -13.55 -14.86 17.99
C ALA A 629 -12.15 -14.33 17.66
N ALA A 630 -11.86 -13.04 17.93
CA ALA A 630 -10.55 -12.42 17.74
C ALA A 630 -9.57 -12.59 18.93
N THR A 631 -9.81 -13.59 19.79
CA THR A 631 -8.82 -13.98 20.80
C THR A 631 -7.94 -15.10 20.23
N VAL A 632 -6.72 -14.72 19.81
CA VAL A 632 -5.66 -15.67 19.48
C VAL A 632 -5.45 -16.58 20.70
N PRO A 633 -5.55 -17.92 20.58
CA PRO A 633 -5.18 -18.79 21.67
C PRO A 633 -3.68 -18.61 21.92
N VAL A 634 -3.35 -18.08 23.10
CA VAL A 634 -1.97 -17.97 23.61
C VAL A 634 -1.35 -19.38 23.58
N PRO A 635 -0.13 -19.56 23.07
CA PRO A 635 0.57 -20.84 23.21
C PRO A 635 0.70 -21.17 24.69
N VAL A 636 0.19 -22.33 25.10
CA VAL A 636 0.36 -22.84 26.46
C VAL A 636 1.86 -22.97 26.71
N GLU A 637 2.36 -22.18 27.65
CA GLU A 637 3.72 -22.26 28.17
C GLU A 637 3.91 -23.67 28.76
N LEU A 638 4.80 -24.47 28.15
CA LEU A 638 5.17 -25.78 28.70
C LEU A 638 5.77 -25.57 30.10
N PRO A 639 5.27 -26.26 31.14
CA PRO A 639 5.82 -26.11 32.48
C PRO A 639 7.28 -26.60 32.54
N PRO A 640 8.13 -26.00 33.39
CA PRO A 640 9.55 -26.28 33.42
C PRO A 640 9.82 -27.66 34.04
N VAL A 641 10.53 -28.51 33.30
CA VAL A 641 11.05 -29.77 33.86
C VAL A 641 12.34 -29.46 34.63
N LYS A 642 12.38 -29.82 35.91
CA LYS A 642 13.59 -29.88 36.74
C LYS A 642 13.94 -31.35 37.07
N PRO A 643 15.23 -31.63 37.40
CA PRO A 643 15.92 -32.87 37.04
C PRO A 643 15.99 -33.94 38.15
N GLU A 644 16.39 -35.16 37.72
CA GLU A 644 16.83 -36.35 38.50
C GLU A 644 15.71 -37.18 39.20
N GLU A 645 15.70 -38.52 39.25
CA GLU A 645 16.75 -39.54 39.16
C GLU A 645 16.18 -40.98 38.98
N ALA A 646 16.94 -41.85 38.29
CA ALA A 646 17.03 -43.34 38.34
C ALA A 646 15.76 -44.23 38.11
N VAL A 647 15.79 -45.29 37.28
CA VAL A 647 16.51 -46.56 37.50
C VAL A 647 16.77 -47.37 36.19
N LYS A 648 18.06 -47.74 36.00
CA LYS A 648 18.72 -48.98 35.45
C LYS A 648 18.13 -49.70 34.22
N GLU A 649 18.82 -49.75 33.07
CA GLU A 649 20.02 -50.56 32.66
C GLU A 649 19.69 -51.99 32.18
N GLN A 650 19.92 -52.25 30.88
CA GLN A 650 20.51 -53.45 30.25
C GLN A 650 20.45 -53.28 28.71
N ALA A 651 21.56 -52.94 28.05
CA ALA A 651 22.62 -53.82 27.51
C ALA A 651 22.36 -54.23 26.04
N ALA A 652 23.12 -53.61 25.14
CA ALA A 652 23.27 -53.96 23.73
C ALA A 652 24.49 -54.89 23.52
N PRO A 653 24.61 -55.54 22.35
CA PRO A 653 25.91 -55.85 21.77
C PRO A 653 26.22 -54.94 20.57
N GLN A 654 27.43 -54.40 20.59
CA GLN A 654 28.10 -53.65 19.51
C GLN A 654 28.65 -54.59 18.43
N ALA A 655 28.79 -54.07 17.20
CA ALA A 655 29.84 -54.43 16.24
C ALA A 655 30.07 -53.20 15.34
N GLU A 656 31.11 -52.40 15.59
CA GLU A 656 32.47 -52.48 15.04
C GLU A 656 32.65 -51.73 13.70
N THR A 657 33.40 -50.63 13.80
CA THR A 657 34.06 -49.89 12.70
C THR A 657 35.40 -50.56 12.37
N PRO A 658 35.98 -50.25 11.19
CA PRO A 658 37.43 -50.03 11.14
C PRO A 658 37.78 -48.64 10.61
N GLN A 659 38.68 -47.96 11.32
CA GLN A 659 39.45 -46.79 10.88
C GLN A 659 40.94 -47.17 10.70
N LYS A 660 41.67 -46.26 10.02
CA LYS A 660 43.12 -45.96 10.03
C LYS A 660 43.98 -46.66 8.96
N GLU A 661 45.03 -46.05 8.37
CA GLU A 661 45.83 -44.88 8.76
C GLU A 661 46.72 -44.34 7.61
N GLU A 662 47.52 -43.31 7.95
CA GLU A 662 48.61 -42.61 7.24
C GLU A 662 48.20 -41.35 6.45
N ALA A 663 48.33 -40.10 6.93
CA ALA A 663 49.23 -39.36 7.84
C ALA A 663 50.42 -38.62 7.19
N ALA A 664 50.44 -37.32 7.50
CA ALA A 664 51.56 -36.36 7.58
C ALA A 664 52.06 -35.70 6.27
N LYS A 665 52.38 -34.40 6.20
CA LYS A 665 52.33 -33.20 7.08
C LYS A 665 52.91 -32.04 6.25
N ALA A 666 52.42 -30.81 6.37
CA ALA A 666 53.25 -29.59 6.46
C ALA A 666 52.42 -28.30 6.70
N ASP A 667 52.74 -27.62 7.79
CA ASP A 667 52.23 -26.34 8.31
C ASP A 667 52.49 -25.10 7.42
N LYS A 668 51.61 -24.07 7.53
CA LYS A 668 51.96 -22.74 8.11
C LYS A 668 50.81 -21.70 8.10
N LYS A 669 50.44 -21.29 9.32
CA LYS A 669 50.32 -19.92 9.91
C LYS A 669 49.33 -18.87 9.36
N ALA A 670 48.69 -18.18 10.31
CA ALA A 670 47.56 -17.25 10.22
C ALA A 670 47.89 -15.74 10.09
N GLU A 671 46.84 -15.01 9.65
CA GLU A 671 46.44 -13.57 9.77
C GLU A 671 47.08 -12.46 8.90
N PRO A 672 46.36 -11.35 8.57
CA PRO A 672 44.90 -11.07 8.56
C PRO A 672 44.36 -10.40 7.26
N GLU A 673 43.06 -10.54 6.98
CA GLU A 673 42.37 -9.82 5.90
C GLU A 673 41.97 -8.39 6.32
N LYS A 674 42.28 -7.42 5.46
CA LYS A 674 42.06 -5.98 5.62
C LYS A 674 40.63 -5.59 5.27
N LYS A 675 40.07 -4.67 6.08
CA LYS A 675 38.95 -3.76 5.75
C LYS A 675 39.16 -3.10 4.38
N GLU A 676 38.16 -3.13 3.52
CA GLU A 676 38.02 -2.22 2.37
C GLU A 676 36.93 -1.18 2.68
N GLU A 677 37.37 0.03 3.00
CA GLU A 677 36.56 1.25 3.06
C GLU A 677 36.21 1.70 1.63
N ALA A 678 34.96 2.14 1.42
CA ALA A 678 34.49 2.73 0.18
C ALA A 678 35.22 4.06 -0.10
N LYS A 679 36.14 4.04 -1.08
CA LYS A 679 36.74 5.24 -1.67
C LYS A 679 35.85 5.78 -2.79
N GLU A 680 35.58 7.08 -2.76
CA GLU A 680 35.04 7.85 -3.88
C GLU A 680 35.84 7.58 -5.17
N GLU A 681 35.16 7.16 -6.25
CA GLU A 681 35.81 6.81 -7.52
C GLU A 681 36.32 8.06 -8.25
N LYS A 682 37.64 8.21 -8.26
CA LYS A 682 38.37 9.14 -9.14
C LYS A 682 38.28 8.63 -10.58
N VAL A 683 37.56 9.35 -11.45
CA VAL A 683 37.36 9.00 -12.87
C VAL A 683 38.71 9.01 -13.62
N GLU A 684 39.23 7.84 -14.02
CA GLU A 684 40.39 7.74 -14.92
C GLU A 684 40.03 8.36 -16.28
N ARG A 685 40.88 9.28 -16.77
CA ARG A 685 40.77 9.86 -18.12
C ARG A 685 41.98 9.49 -18.95
N ASN A 686 41.79 9.19 -20.23
CA ASN A 686 42.89 8.97 -21.17
C ASN A 686 43.53 10.32 -21.61
N ALA A 687 44.62 10.26 -22.37
CA ALA A 687 45.31 11.45 -22.89
C ALA A 687 44.44 12.36 -23.80
N ALA A 688 43.29 11.85 -24.28
CA ALA A 688 42.30 12.60 -25.06
C ALA A 688 41.17 13.17 -24.20
N GLY A 689 41.20 12.99 -22.86
CA GLY A 689 40.17 13.47 -21.94
C GLY A 689 38.94 12.58 -21.82
N ASP A 690 38.89 11.43 -22.51
CA ASP A 690 37.78 10.47 -22.44
C ASP A 690 37.80 9.70 -21.13
N ILE A 691 36.63 9.30 -20.62
CA ILE A 691 36.49 8.47 -19.42
C ILE A 691 36.90 7.03 -19.75
N VAL A 692 37.73 6.43 -18.89
CA VAL A 692 38.10 5.02 -18.97
C VAL A 692 37.41 4.26 -17.85
N TYR A 693 36.45 3.43 -18.21
CA TYR A 693 35.67 2.62 -17.28
C TYR A 693 36.18 1.18 -17.22
N SER A 694 36.42 0.64 -16.03
CA SER A 694 36.78 -0.77 -15.86
C SER A 694 35.53 -1.58 -15.51
N VAL A 695 35.18 -2.56 -16.35
CA VAL A 695 33.99 -3.39 -16.21
C VAL A 695 34.01 -4.15 -14.88
N LYS A 696 32.92 -4.07 -14.11
CA LYS A 696 32.71 -4.76 -12.84
C LYS A 696 31.78 -5.96 -13.00
N LYS A 697 31.76 -6.85 -12.00
CA LYS A 697 30.86 -8.01 -11.98
C LYS A 697 29.40 -7.52 -12.03
N GLY A 698 28.64 -8.00 -13.02
CA GLY A 698 27.25 -7.62 -13.23
C GLY A 698 27.03 -6.50 -14.26
N ASP A 699 28.08 -5.87 -14.74
CA ASP A 699 27.96 -4.87 -15.80
C ASP A 699 27.58 -5.49 -17.14
N ASN A 700 26.74 -4.77 -17.90
CA ASN A 700 26.52 -5.02 -19.31
C ASN A 700 26.65 -3.70 -20.10
N PRO A 701 26.93 -3.74 -21.43
CA PRO A 701 27.14 -2.54 -22.22
C PRO A 701 25.98 -1.54 -22.14
N TYR A 702 24.74 -2.02 -21.99
CA TYR A 702 23.56 -1.16 -21.88
C TYR A 702 23.55 -0.37 -20.56
N LEU A 703 23.79 -1.03 -19.43
CA LEU A 703 23.86 -0.38 -18.11
C LEU A 703 25.01 0.63 -18.03
N ILE A 704 26.15 0.31 -18.63
CA ILE A 704 27.28 1.24 -18.71
C ILE A 704 26.91 2.45 -19.59
N ALA A 705 26.29 2.25 -20.75
CA ALA A 705 25.85 3.34 -21.63
C ALA A 705 24.85 4.26 -20.91
N GLN A 706 23.87 3.67 -20.22
CA GLN A 706 22.87 4.39 -19.43
C GLN A 706 23.51 5.19 -18.28
N LYS A 707 24.42 4.57 -17.52
CA LYS A 707 25.13 5.22 -16.40
C LYS A 707 25.89 6.48 -16.81
N TYR A 708 26.42 6.50 -18.03
CA TYR A 708 27.22 7.61 -18.55
C TYR A 708 26.45 8.50 -19.55
N GLY A 709 25.16 8.27 -19.75
CA GLY A 709 24.31 9.08 -20.63
C GLY A 709 24.72 9.05 -22.11
N VAL A 710 25.29 7.94 -22.58
CA VAL A 710 25.69 7.74 -23.99
C VAL A 710 24.82 6.68 -24.66
N SER A 711 24.70 6.72 -25.99
CA SER A 711 23.95 5.68 -26.70
C SER A 711 24.72 4.35 -26.70
N LEU A 712 23.99 3.23 -26.65
CA LEU A 712 24.60 1.89 -26.68
C LEU A 712 25.42 1.69 -27.97
N ASP A 713 24.92 2.14 -29.10
CA ASP A 713 25.60 1.99 -30.39
C ASP A 713 26.90 2.81 -30.43
N ASP A 714 26.94 4.01 -29.83
CA ASP A 714 28.15 4.81 -29.70
C ASP A 714 29.17 4.15 -28.76
N LEU A 715 28.74 3.65 -27.60
CA LEU A 715 29.60 2.95 -26.65
C LEU A 715 30.25 1.71 -27.28
N LEU A 716 29.47 0.91 -28.00
CA LEU A 716 29.96 -0.27 -28.70
C LEU A 716 30.97 0.13 -29.80
N LYS A 717 30.66 1.19 -30.56
CA LYS A 717 31.52 1.69 -31.64
C LYS A 717 32.88 2.18 -31.13
N TRP A 718 32.92 2.96 -30.05
CA TRP A 718 34.19 3.44 -29.47
C TRP A 718 35.09 2.32 -28.97
N ASN A 719 34.49 1.23 -28.52
CA ASN A 719 35.20 0.08 -27.95
C ASN A 719 35.39 -1.08 -28.92
N LYS A 720 35.02 -0.89 -30.20
CA LYS A 720 35.09 -1.92 -31.26
C LYS A 720 34.35 -3.21 -30.87
N LEU A 721 33.26 -3.07 -30.12
CA LEU A 721 32.40 -4.17 -29.70
C LEU A 721 31.20 -4.30 -30.64
N THR A 722 30.64 -5.51 -30.70
CA THR A 722 29.39 -5.80 -31.40
C THR A 722 28.28 -6.16 -30.41
N LYS A 723 27.01 -6.14 -30.84
CA LYS A 723 25.86 -6.55 -30.00
C LYS A 723 25.95 -8.00 -29.47
N LYS A 724 26.84 -8.83 -30.03
CA LYS A 724 27.11 -10.20 -29.59
C LYS A 724 28.34 -10.33 -28.68
N SER A 725 29.08 -9.25 -28.46
CA SER A 725 30.31 -9.26 -27.67
C SER A 725 29.98 -9.36 -26.18
N ARG A 726 30.68 -10.25 -25.46
CA ARG A 726 30.57 -10.38 -24.00
C ARG A 726 31.66 -9.51 -23.35
N LEU A 727 31.29 -8.75 -22.31
CA LEU A 727 32.25 -7.99 -21.51
C LEU A 727 32.92 -8.91 -20.50
N SER A 728 34.24 -8.77 -20.32
CA SER A 728 34.99 -9.45 -19.26
C SER A 728 35.19 -8.52 -18.08
N ILE A 729 35.12 -9.04 -16.86
CA ILE A 729 35.40 -8.27 -15.64
C ILE A 729 36.85 -7.76 -15.71
N GLY A 730 37.06 -6.47 -15.40
CA GLY A 730 38.33 -5.77 -15.53
C GLY A 730 38.63 -5.21 -16.92
N GLN A 731 37.78 -5.47 -17.93
CA GLN A 731 37.94 -4.91 -19.27
C GLN A 731 37.78 -3.39 -19.23
N LYS A 732 38.71 -2.64 -19.85
CA LYS A 732 38.65 -1.18 -19.94
C LYS A 732 37.82 -0.74 -21.16
N LEU A 733 36.81 0.09 -20.93
CA LEU A 733 35.97 0.70 -21.95
C LEU A 733 36.19 2.22 -21.99
N ILE A 734 36.33 2.76 -23.19
CA ILE A 734 36.43 4.19 -23.47
C ILE A 734 35.02 4.76 -23.64
N ILE A 735 34.72 5.80 -22.88
CA ILE A 735 33.44 6.51 -22.91
C ILE A 735 33.74 7.97 -23.28
N LYS A 736 33.32 8.37 -24.47
CA LYS A 736 33.46 9.75 -24.95
C LYS A 736 32.22 10.54 -24.56
N LYS A 737 32.40 11.75 -24.03
CA LYS A 737 31.27 12.66 -23.78
C LYS A 737 31.03 13.46 -25.06
N LYS A 738 29.78 13.55 -25.51
CA LYS A 738 29.40 14.29 -26.72
C LYS A 738 29.28 15.78 -26.43
#